data_AF-A0A261A1L5-F1
#
_entry.id   AF-A0A261A1L5-F1
#
_cell.length_a   1.000
_cell.length_b   1.000
_cell.length_c   1.000
_cell.angle_alpha   90.00
_cell.angle_beta   90.00
_cell.angle_gamma   90.00
#
_symmetry.space_group_name_H-M   'P 1'
#
loop_
_entity.id
_entity.type
_entity.pdbx_description
1 polymer ?
#
loop_
_entity_poly.entity_id
_entity_poly.type
_entity_poly.pdbx_seq_one_letter_code
_entity_poly.pdbx_strand_id
1 'polypeptide(L)'
;CPAYQKRRQYRMRLLKFFSVVFVCFGPQFGSAGTVSKDLKARKVITEFLKVHMKSFEQLIAVDPRKMLNDLEVLSDTSSQVFEGNTLTSEDFNDIQAFNDDLNFRFYLALPENVGDLVDEFITETYRNSRLLCDIATVKIIMDFGKAMGDSTVDDLNTIRAIRDNSEAVGTCMTSLGNFEDILNTTKKTYSSLWGLAGYRKVLDIVSEDPVPFIAFRKSIDVVKRFVTRAKMSWKNLRLLRRVENIIFLTWNISDHENDPKPELCAGFIGVDDAAKVLEDVRSPWFRKEISKGESTKSLEKALEPFGKFAKKLGEFKKSWDEFYGSIMQERSFLDSMQESLYYVEKYTSLDDQVTFLTKASEDYGNIWANSIKKFNVSHLNVFDGHASILSTALGHADKIEYWCHDVRKKYDFITLAHVFKTIGNLDLTESEMKVLREKVNKTKHYDVLSKFLQDFPTFSYMQDGFQDAHDEIVKDGNFSKTMEDYVDAMVNTSANQALESTKKHFDPDYFSMTLQKALLGLLSYDDGVANLIVDNNKNIPAREFLMKSDKKKDIEKLIKELETLEKSVKPFVSKDFETLRQALNTAVNVTGLQGFEYGFRDIMDQMALYGQTIYNGPPLPEESVKFALEHSRKFADLGLDFSSHTGDLLAASLSFDNIREEFNTMFGLNPPVHEKTIKDPWLIVVIISVCIFLLLVIGVLLIYGLTERGRNQYKNLYLFYFGKPEDFEKRWRYSLFMDRKDGRNALLDATREINALNVKKEAKRGAYINVFTEFGNTPLHLSTKQGYPEIVEVLIKNGADRSLLNYQNRTPEQMIPENYQETHPEKVEKYKKIEAIYSKYRNKKFRKRVPEVFPSSSFHIYVEDKADIDLTNSFMAKFKAIVTPTLIPSTTHVIVKTDSDGVLEIDGFEYLTWIMNGVIIVKESWMTDCLKNPKLIEKDSKYLVEKVRFKDVEYDTVTQWSKAMAKGEMPYLFGVYVCIVMKEQKNVFHITSIVNAQGGTMCKDFPEKQHYNIGSHPYLHAHLGPLFIITDGSTDLTLYRNDPDKMYTIFTEKEFVHFLLKREINTDARPNPIPVAKEEEE
;
A
#
# COMPACT_ATOMS: atom_id res chain seq x y z
N CYS A 1 42.67 -39.86 -16.96
CA CYS A 1 42.57 -40.18 -18.39
C CYS A 1 41.09 -40.18 -18.83
N PRO A 2 40.63 -39.22 -19.65
CA PRO A 2 39.22 -39.09 -20.07
C PRO A 2 38.66 -40.34 -20.78
N ALA A 3 39.52 -41.10 -21.44
CA ALA A 3 39.18 -42.38 -22.06
C ALA A 3 38.79 -43.48 -21.04
N TYR A 4 39.26 -43.38 -19.79
CA TYR A 4 38.96 -44.35 -18.72
C TYR A 4 37.60 -44.08 -18.06
N GLN A 5 37.24 -42.81 -17.85
CA GLN A 5 35.92 -42.43 -17.32
C GLN A 5 34.77 -42.74 -18.29
N LYS A 6 34.96 -42.50 -19.59
CA LYS A 6 33.98 -42.94 -20.62
C LYS A 6 33.82 -44.46 -20.62
N ARG A 7 34.91 -45.24 -20.59
CA ARG A 7 34.85 -46.71 -20.50
C ARG A 7 34.10 -47.22 -19.26
N ARG A 8 34.21 -46.55 -18.11
CA ARG A 8 33.52 -46.91 -16.86
C ARG A 8 32.01 -46.62 -16.93
N GLN A 9 31.60 -45.51 -17.54
CA GLN A 9 30.18 -45.20 -17.78
C GLN A 9 29.53 -46.19 -18.77
N TYR A 10 30.21 -46.52 -19.87
CA TYR A 10 29.73 -47.52 -20.83
C TYR A 10 29.59 -48.91 -20.19
N ARG A 11 30.59 -49.37 -19.42
CA ARG A 11 30.49 -50.63 -18.67
C ARG A 11 29.35 -50.64 -17.67
N MET A 12 29.12 -49.56 -16.92
CA MET A 12 28.03 -49.47 -15.93
C MET A 12 26.64 -49.48 -16.57
N ARG A 13 26.43 -48.77 -17.69
CA ARG A 13 25.15 -48.79 -18.42
C ARG A 13 24.88 -50.15 -19.04
N LEU A 14 25.90 -50.81 -19.58
CA LEU A 14 25.77 -52.15 -20.16
C LEU A 14 25.59 -53.24 -19.11
N LEU A 15 26.33 -53.22 -17.98
CA LEU A 15 26.10 -54.15 -16.88
C LEU A 15 24.67 -54.03 -16.33
N LYS A 16 24.18 -52.79 -16.13
CA LYS A 16 22.82 -52.52 -15.68
C LYS A 16 21.78 -52.87 -16.75
N PHE A 17 22.07 -52.64 -18.02
CA PHE A 17 21.24 -53.05 -19.15
C PHE A 17 21.10 -54.58 -19.23
N PHE A 18 22.20 -55.33 -19.09
CA PHE A 18 22.15 -56.79 -18.98
C PHE A 18 21.40 -57.25 -17.72
N SER A 19 21.43 -56.48 -16.63
CA SER A 19 20.63 -56.75 -15.42
C SER A 19 19.13 -56.57 -15.71
N VAL A 20 18.74 -55.51 -16.40
CA VAL A 20 17.34 -55.21 -16.72
C VAL A 20 16.81 -56.09 -17.84
N VAL A 21 17.62 -56.50 -18.82
CA VAL A 21 17.23 -57.53 -19.81
C VAL A 21 16.99 -58.89 -19.13
N PHE A 22 17.80 -59.24 -18.13
CA PHE A 22 17.59 -60.45 -17.33
C PHE A 22 16.29 -60.40 -16.50
N VAL A 23 15.91 -59.20 -16.01
CA VAL A 23 14.73 -58.96 -15.18
C VAL A 23 13.45 -58.75 -16.00
N CYS A 24 13.52 -58.11 -17.18
CA CYS A 24 12.38 -57.78 -18.03
C CYS A 24 12.09 -58.79 -19.16
N PHE A 25 13.07 -59.58 -19.60
CA PHE A 25 12.95 -60.43 -20.80
C PHE A 25 13.47 -61.88 -20.68
N GLY A 26 13.74 -62.39 -19.48
CA GLY A 26 13.82 -63.84 -19.28
C GLY A 26 12.44 -64.44 -19.49
N PRO A 27 12.13 -64.99 -20.68
CA PRO A 27 12.46 -66.40 -20.90
C PRO A 27 12.84 -66.70 -22.37
N GLN A 28 14.13 -66.75 -22.68
CA GLN A 28 14.63 -67.69 -23.70
C GLN A 28 15.83 -68.52 -23.23
N PHE A 29 16.36 -68.28 -22.03
CA PHE A 29 17.29 -69.19 -21.36
C PHE A 29 16.74 -69.46 -19.96
N GLY A 30 16.69 -70.75 -19.60
CA GLY A 30 15.84 -71.30 -18.54
C GLY A 30 16.05 -70.73 -17.14
N SER A 31 15.00 -70.93 -16.33
CA SER A 31 14.84 -70.65 -14.90
C SER A 31 14.76 -69.17 -14.46
N ALA A 32 13.59 -68.55 -14.65
CA ALA A 32 13.17 -67.38 -13.87
C ALA A 32 11.63 -67.33 -13.73
N GLY A 33 11.05 -68.39 -13.13
CA GLY A 33 9.60 -68.51 -12.91
C GLY A 33 9.05 -67.63 -11.77
N THR A 34 9.89 -66.87 -11.08
CA THR A 34 9.51 -66.15 -9.84
C THR A 34 9.36 -64.64 -10.02
N VAL A 35 9.84 -64.05 -11.13
CA VAL A 35 9.86 -62.58 -11.31
C VAL A 35 8.70 -62.05 -12.18
N SER A 36 8.01 -62.92 -12.95
CA SER A 36 6.98 -62.48 -13.91
C SER A 36 5.61 -62.13 -13.32
N LYS A 37 5.37 -62.37 -12.02
CA LYS A 37 4.05 -62.13 -11.40
C LYS A 37 3.83 -60.72 -10.85
N ASP A 38 4.87 -59.88 -10.74
CA ASP A 38 4.77 -58.65 -9.92
C ASP A 38 4.88 -57.32 -10.68
N LEU A 39 5.20 -57.29 -11.99
CA LEU A 39 5.37 -56.02 -12.71
C LEU A 39 4.05 -55.51 -13.32
N LYS A 40 3.35 -54.59 -12.63
CA LYS A 40 2.13 -53.93 -13.13
C LYS A 40 2.47 -52.71 -14.00
N ALA A 41 2.15 -52.75 -15.30
CA ALA A 41 2.48 -51.68 -16.26
C ALA A 41 2.04 -50.26 -15.82
N ARG A 42 0.90 -50.12 -15.12
CA ARG A 42 0.43 -48.83 -14.57
C ARG A 42 1.33 -48.28 -13.46
N LYS A 43 1.94 -49.15 -12.64
CA LYS A 43 2.92 -48.75 -11.62
C LYS A 43 4.20 -48.23 -12.26
N VAL A 44 4.67 -48.88 -13.33
CA VAL A 44 5.83 -48.44 -14.09
C VAL A 44 5.57 -47.09 -14.77
N ILE A 45 4.38 -46.88 -15.35
CA ILE A 45 4.00 -45.59 -15.95
C ILE A 45 3.93 -44.48 -14.90
N THR A 46 3.29 -44.72 -13.75
CA THR A 46 3.16 -43.72 -12.68
C THR A 46 4.49 -43.41 -11.99
N GLU A 47 5.41 -44.38 -11.84
CA GLU A 47 6.81 -44.17 -11.42
C GLU A 47 7.59 -43.28 -12.41
N PHE A 48 7.46 -43.51 -13.72
CA PHE A 48 8.12 -42.69 -14.73
C PHE A 48 7.52 -41.29 -14.88
N LEU A 49 6.21 -41.17 -14.70
CA LEU A 49 5.52 -39.87 -14.69
C LEU A 49 5.74 -39.11 -13.38
N LYS A 50 6.14 -39.80 -12.30
CA LYS A 50 6.25 -39.27 -10.93
C LYS A 50 4.92 -38.71 -10.44
N VAL A 51 3.87 -39.52 -10.50
CA VAL A 51 2.52 -39.14 -10.10
C VAL A 51 1.89 -40.17 -9.18
N HIS A 52 1.02 -39.73 -8.27
CA HIS A 52 0.32 -40.61 -7.34
C HIS A 52 -0.67 -41.57 -8.07
N MET A 53 -0.46 -42.88 -7.90
CA MET A 53 -1.13 -43.92 -8.71
C MET A 53 -2.67 -43.89 -8.61
N LYS A 54 -3.22 -43.77 -7.40
CA LYS A 54 -4.68 -43.87 -7.18
C LYS A 54 -5.44 -42.68 -7.78
N SER A 55 -4.85 -41.49 -7.72
CA SER A 55 -5.43 -40.26 -8.27
C SER A 55 -5.34 -40.25 -9.80
N PHE A 56 -4.21 -40.69 -10.37
CA PHE A 56 -4.03 -40.87 -11.81
C PHE A 56 -5.07 -41.83 -12.41
N GLU A 57 -5.37 -42.95 -11.74
CA GLU A 57 -6.36 -43.93 -12.21
C GLU A 57 -7.80 -43.40 -12.23
N GLN A 58 -8.16 -42.52 -11.28
CA GLN A 58 -9.50 -41.92 -11.24
C GLN A 58 -9.66 -40.80 -12.29
N LEU A 59 -8.60 -40.03 -12.56
CA LEU A 59 -8.65 -38.94 -13.55
C LEU A 59 -8.79 -39.45 -14.98
N ILE A 60 -8.05 -40.50 -15.37
CA ILE A 60 -8.12 -41.08 -16.72
C ILE A 60 -9.45 -41.79 -17.02
N ALA A 61 -10.31 -41.99 -16.02
CA ALA A 61 -11.65 -42.57 -16.18
C ALA A 61 -12.74 -41.51 -16.49
N VAL A 62 -12.40 -40.22 -16.48
CA VAL A 62 -13.31 -39.10 -16.75
C VAL A 62 -13.43 -38.87 -18.27
N ASP A 63 -14.65 -38.71 -18.79
CA ASP A 63 -14.91 -38.41 -20.22
C ASP A 63 -14.70 -36.90 -20.51
N PRO A 64 -13.70 -36.52 -21.32
CA PRO A 64 -13.36 -35.12 -21.56
C PRO A 64 -14.41 -34.33 -22.33
N ARG A 65 -15.19 -34.97 -23.22
CA ARG A 65 -16.24 -34.27 -23.99
C ARG A 65 -17.44 -33.95 -23.13
N LYS A 66 -17.76 -34.87 -22.21
CA LYS A 66 -18.81 -34.64 -21.21
C LYS A 66 -18.40 -33.54 -20.23
N MET A 67 -17.12 -33.45 -19.88
CA MET A 67 -16.57 -32.39 -19.03
C MET A 67 -16.60 -31.01 -19.72
N LEU A 68 -16.20 -30.91 -20.99
CA LEU A 68 -16.37 -29.69 -21.80
C LEU A 68 -17.82 -29.23 -21.85
N ASN A 69 -18.73 -30.14 -22.19
CA ASN A 69 -20.15 -29.81 -22.25
C ASN A 69 -20.68 -29.37 -20.87
N ASP A 70 -20.23 -29.99 -19.78
CA ASP A 70 -20.62 -29.61 -18.42
C ASP A 70 -20.08 -28.19 -18.07
N LEU A 71 -18.89 -27.80 -18.54
CA LEU A 71 -18.31 -26.45 -18.38
C LEU A 71 -18.96 -25.40 -19.29
N GLU A 72 -19.28 -25.75 -20.53
CA GLU A 72 -20.02 -24.90 -21.49
C GLU A 72 -21.45 -24.64 -20.99
N VAL A 73 -22.13 -25.67 -20.48
CA VAL A 73 -23.45 -25.51 -19.85
C VAL A 73 -23.36 -24.58 -18.66
N LEU A 74 -22.31 -24.64 -17.82
CA LEU A 74 -22.12 -23.69 -16.71
C LEU A 74 -21.85 -22.26 -17.20
N SER A 75 -21.09 -22.08 -18.28
CA SER A 75 -20.83 -20.78 -18.92
C SER A 75 -22.10 -20.17 -19.54
N ASP A 76 -22.87 -20.95 -20.30
CA ASP A 76 -24.15 -20.54 -20.89
C ASP A 76 -25.19 -20.23 -19.81
N THR A 77 -25.24 -21.05 -18.77
CA THR A 77 -26.12 -20.88 -17.60
C THR A 77 -25.77 -19.61 -16.83
N SER A 78 -24.49 -19.23 -16.73
CA SER A 78 -24.07 -17.97 -16.14
C SER A 78 -24.49 -16.78 -17.02
N SER A 79 -24.34 -16.90 -18.34
CA SER A 79 -24.71 -15.87 -19.30
C SER A 79 -26.22 -15.58 -19.28
N GLN A 80 -27.07 -16.62 -19.17
CA GLN A 80 -28.53 -16.50 -19.08
C GLN A 80 -29.04 -15.76 -17.83
N VAL A 81 -28.23 -15.70 -16.77
CA VAL A 81 -28.62 -15.05 -15.50
C VAL A 81 -28.46 -13.54 -15.59
N PHE A 82 -27.47 -13.11 -16.36
CA PHE A 82 -27.19 -11.72 -16.67
C PHE A 82 -27.85 -11.27 -17.99
N GLU A 83 -28.58 -12.15 -18.67
CA GLU A 83 -29.24 -11.86 -19.96
C GLU A 83 -30.61 -11.20 -19.79
N GLY A 84 -30.82 -10.02 -20.40
CA GLY A 84 -32.12 -9.35 -20.50
C GLY A 84 -32.50 -8.51 -19.28
N ASN A 85 -32.30 -7.19 -19.42
CA ASN A 85 -32.38 -6.12 -18.42
C ASN A 85 -31.39 -6.30 -17.28
N THR A 86 -30.16 -5.88 -17.55
CA THR A 86 -29.20 -5.47 -16.54
C THR A 86 -29.89 -4.50 -15.58
N LEU A 87 -29.81 -4.82 -14.29
CA LEU A 87 -29.96 -3.80 -13.26
C LEU A 87 -29.05 -2.63 -13.64
N THR A 88 -29.54 -1.41 -13.45
CA THR A 88 -28.75 -0.20 -13.70
C THR A 88 -28.59 0.57 -12.41
N SER A 89 -27.55 1.38 -12.35
CA SER A 89 -27.37 2.33 -11.27
C SER A 89 -28.56 3.26 -11.15
N GLU A 90 -29.23 3.60 -12.26
CA GLU A 90 -30.48 4.34 -12.26
C GLU A 90 -31.61 3.55 -11.57
N ASP A 91 -31.77 2.25 -11.85
CA ASP A 91 -32.76 1.40 -11.15
C ASP A 91 -32.45 1.26 -9.65
N PHE A 92 -31.17 1.18 -9.28
CA PHE A 92 -30.74 1.14 -7.87
C PHE A 92 -30.87 2.49 -7.18
N ASN A 93 -30.51 3.59 -7.84
CA ASN A 93 -30.66 4.96 -7.34
C ASN A 93 -32.14 5.30 -7.18
N ASP A 94 -33.02 4.83 -8.07
CA ASP A 94 -34.47 4.98 -7.97
C ASP A 94 -35.04 4.18 -6.80
N ILE A 95 -34.59 2.93 -6.59
CA ILE A 95 -34.91 2.12 -5.40
C ILE A 95 -34.41 2.84 -4.14
N GLN A 96 -33.22 3.42 -4.21
CA GLN A 96 -32.53 3.99 -3.08
C GLN A 96 -33.15 5.31 -2.62
N ALA A 97 -33.36 6.23 -3.56
CA ALA A 97 -33.98 7.53 -3.35
C ALA A 97 -35.41 7.37 -2.84
N PHE A 98 -36.15 6.42 -3.39
CA PHE A 98 -37.50 6.11 -2.94
C PHE A 98 -37.51 5.50 -1.52
N ASN A 99 -36.54 4.64 -1.19
CA ASN A 99 -36.39 4.11 0.15
C ASN A 99 -35.83 5.13 1.16
N ASP A 100 -35.05 6.14 0.75
CA ASP A 100 -34.63 7.30 1.57
C ASP A 100 -35.80 8.16 1.94
N ASP A 101 -36.58 8.50 0.92
CA ASP A 101 -37.78 9.26 1.05
C ASP A 101 -38.79 8.54 1.97
N LEU A 102 -38.99 7.22 1.81
CA LEU A 102 -39.85 6.42 2.68
C LEU A 102 -39.31 6.23 4.12
N ASN A 103 -38.02 6.00 4.30
CA ASN A 103 -37.45 5.87 5.65
C ASN A 103 -37.58 7.17 6.44
N PHE A 104 -37.29 8.32 5.82
CA PHE A 104 -37.55 9.64 6.42
C PHE A 104 -39.02 9.79 6.85
N ARG A 105 -39.95 9.24 6.06
CA ARG A 105 -41.40 9.29 6.30
C ARG A 105 -41.89 8.31 7.38
N PHE A 106 -41.19 7.19 7.62
CA PHE A 106 -41.54 6.25 8.69
C PHE A 106 -41.24 6.78 10.09
N TYR A 107 -40.22 7.64 10.24
CA TYR A 107 -39.83 8.28 11.51
C TYR A 107 -40.62 9.56 11.83
N LEU A 108 -41.27 10.17 10.84
CA LEU A 108 -42.18 11.29 11.04
C LEU A 108 -43.57 10.77 11.43
N ALA A 109 -43.81 10.63 12.73
CA ALA A 109 -45.15 10.39 13.26
C ALA A 109 -45.85 11.73 13.50
N LEU A 110 -47.11 11.83 13.10
CA LEU A 110 -47.97 12.92 13.59
C LEU A 110 -48.08 12.76 15.11
N PRO A 111 -47.77 13.79 15.90
CA PRO A 111 -47.79 13.67 17.36
C PRO A 111 -49.22 13.49 17.86
N GLU A 112 -49.41 12.50 18.73
CA GLU A 112 -50.63 12.39 19.53
C GLU A 112 -50.66 13.54 20.55
N ASN A 113 -51.81 14.19 20.71
CA ASN A 113 -52.03 15.32 21.62
C ASN A 113 -51.09 16.51 21.36
N VAL A 114 -51.04 16.98 20.12
CA VAL A 114 -50.25 18.16 19.73
C VAL A 114 -50.57 19.42 20.55
N GLY A 115 -51.82 19.56 21.02
CA GLY A 115 -52.22 20.65 21.92
C GLY A 115 -51.39 20.68 23.20
N ASP A 116 -51.28 19.55 23.91
CA ASP A 116 -50.48 19.44 25.14
C ASP A 116 -49.00 19.77 24.92
N LEU A 117 -48.46 19.38 23.76
CA LEU A 117 -47.06 19.65 23.40
C LEU A 117 -46.82 21.13 23.09
N VAL A 118 -47.75 21.78 22.39
CA VAL A 118 -47.71 23.22 22.13
C VAL A 118 -47.88 23.99 23.43
N ASP A 119 -48.80 23.57 24.30
CA ASP A 119 -49.03 24.18 25.60
C ASP A 119 -47.78 24.07 26.49
N GLU A 120 -47.09 22.92 26.49
CA GLU A 120 -45.79 22.75 27.15
C GLU A 120 -44.72 23.68 26.54
N PHE A 121 -44.63 23.75 25.21
CA PHE A 121 -43.69 24.60 24.49
C PHE A 121 -43.86 26.09 24.86
N ILE A 122 -45.10 26.57 25.00
CA ILE A 122 -45.44 27.96 25.32
C ILE A 122 -45.09 28.33 26.77
N THR A 123 -44.86 27.36 27.66
CA THR A 123 -44.54 27.66 29.06
C THR A 123 -43.22 28.42 29.24
N GLU A 124 -43.19 29.27 30.27
CA GLU A 124 -41.94 29.93 30.71
C GLU A 124 -40.86 28.91 31.10
N THR A 125 -41.25 27.74 31.60
CA THR A 125 -40.29 26.69 32.00
C THR A 125 -39.58 26.10 30.79
N TYR A 126 -40.32 25.77 29.73
CA TYR A 126 -39.75 25.29 28.47
C TYR A 126 -38.85 26.35 27.83
N ARG A 127 -39.35 27.59 27.77
CA ARG A 127 -38.62 28.76 27.26
C ARG A 127 -37.28 28.95 27.98
N ASN A 128 -37.29 28.99 29.31
CA ASN A 128 -36.07 29.20 30.11
C ASN A 128 -35.08 28.06 29.97
N SER A 129 -35.57 26.82 29.86
CA SER A 129 -34.73 25.64 29.63
C SER A 129 -34.01 25.72 28.29
N ARG A 130 -34.65 26.28 27.26
CA ARG A 130 -34.06 26.44 25.92
C ARG A 130 -33.18 27.68 25.76
N LEU A 131 -33.44 28.73 26.54
CA LEU A 131 -32.57 29.89 26.59
C LEU A 131 -31.26 29.59 27.31
N LEU A 132 -31.24 28.71 28.33
CA LEU A 132 -30.08 28.38 29.19
C LEU A 132 -29.59 29.53 30.10
N CYS A 133 -29.52 30.76 29.59
CA CYS A 133 -29.18 31.96 30.34
C CYS A 133 -30.29 33.01 30.26
N ASP A 134 -30.52 33.71 31.37
CA ASP A 134 -31.40 34.87 31.39
C ASP A 134 -30.89 35.99 30.45
N ILE A 135 -31.82 36.61 29.71
CA ILE A 135 -31.50 37.60 28.67
C ILE A 135 -30.82 38.85 29.28
N ALA A 136 -31.23 39.27 30.47
CA ALA A 136 -30.60 40.41 31.14
C ALA A 136 -29.17 40.08 31.56
N THR A 137 -28.93 38.85 32.02
CA THR A 137 -27.59 38.35 32.35
C THR A 137 -26.67 38.29 31.12
N VAL A 138 -27.18 37.82 29.98
CA VAL A 138 -26.44 37.76 28.71
C VAL A 138 -26.03 39.16 28.27
N LYS A 139 -26.94 40.13 28.37
CA LYS A 139 -26.66 41.54 28.09
C LYS A 139 -25.56 42.10 29.00
N ILE A 140 -25.60 41.81 30.30
CA ILE A 140 -24.56 42.23 31.25
C ILE A 140 -23.18 41.68 30.85
N ILE A 141 -23.09 40.41 30.45
CA ILE A 141 -21.82 39.80 29.99
C ILE A 141 -21.33 40.44 28.69
N MET A 142 -22.23 40.71 27.74
CA MET A 142 -21.88 41.40 26.49
C MET A 142 -21.36 42.81 26.73
N ASP A 143 -22.03 43.59 27.56
CA ASP A 143 -21.64 44.98 27.85
C ASP A 143 -20.31 45.03 28.62
N PHE A 144 -20.07 44.07 29.53
CA PHE A 144 -18.76 43.87 30.16
C PHE A 144 -17.67 43.50 29.14
N GLY A 145 -17.94 42.58 28.22
CA GLY A 145 -17.00 42.18 27.17
C GLY A 145 -16.57 43.36 26.29
N LYS A 146 -17.53 44.19 25.89
CA LYS A 146 -17.27 45.45 25.16
C LYS A 146 -16.42 46.42 25.97
N ALA A 147 -16.79 46.65 27.23
CA ALA A 147 -16.06 47.55 28.11
C ALA A 147 -14.63 47.09 28.37
N MET A 148 -14.35 45.78 28.40
CA MET A 148 -13.00 45.26 28.59
C MET A 148 -12.17 45.22 27.30
N GLY A 149 -12.81 44.97 26.14
CA GLY A 149 -12.15 44.88 24.84
C GLY A 149 -11.87 46.24 24.16
N ASP A 150 -12.66 47.28 24.45
CA ASP A 150 -12.51 48.60 23.86
C ASP A 150 -12.03 49.63 24.89
N SER A 151 -10.82 50.16 24.69
CA SER A 151 -10.20 51.16 25.58
C SER A 151 -10.90 52.52 25.59
N THR A 152 -11.80 52.77 24.64
CA THR A 152 -12.57 54.03 24.53
C THR A 152 -13.84 54.03 25.39
N VAL A 153 -14.28 52.88 25.87
CA VAL A 153 -15.46 52.74 26.74
C VAL A 153 -15.08 53.01 28.20
N ASP A 154 -15.60 54.11 28.74
CA ASP A 154 -15.37 54.60 30.12
C ASP A 154 -16.64 54.47 30.98
N ASP A 155 -17.26 53.29 30.98
CA ASP A 155 -18.46 53.00 31.79
C ASP A 155 -18.13 52.07 32.96
N LEU A 156 -17.85 52.70 34.10
CA LEU A 156 -17.58 52.03 35.39
C LEU A 156 -18.76 51.16 35.87
N ASN A 157 -19.98 51.42 35.39
CA ASN A 157 -21.16 50.67 35.83
C ASN A 157 -21.19 49.25 35.26
N THR A 158 -20.51 48.98 34.14
CA THR A 158 -20.44 47.63 33.55
C THR A 158 -19.68 46.64 34.45
N ILE A 159 -18.56 47.07 35.05
CA ILE A 159 -17.79 46.26 36.00
C ILE A 159 -18.58 46.06 37.30
N ARG A 160 -19.28 47.10 37.77
CA ARG A 160 -20.16 47.01 38.94
C ARG A 160 -21.33 46.07 38.68
N ALA A 161 -21.91 46.09 37.48
CA ALA A 161 -23.00 45.19 37.09
C ALA A 161 -22.59 43.72 37.13
N ILE A 162 -21.35 43.38 36.74
CA ILE A 162 -20.83 42.00 36.88
C ILE A 162 -20.70 41.60 38.35
N ARG A 163 -20.23 42.50 39.23
CA ARG A 163 -20.19 42.23 40.68
C ARG A 163 -21.60 42.03 41.24
N ASP A 164 -22.48 42.98 40.98
CA ASP A 164 -23.82 43.04 41.55
C ASP A 164 -24.70 41.88 41.04
N ASN A 165 -24.35 41.27 39.91
CA ASN A 165 -25.03 40.10 39.32
C ASN A 165 -24.13 38.85 39.26
N SER A 166 -23.11 38.77 40.11
CA SER A 166 -22.12 37.67 40.07
C SER A 166 -22.74 36.27 40.24
N GLU A 167 -23.82 36.15 41.02
CA GLU A 167 -24.58 34.91 41.18
C GLU A 167 -25.31 34.52 39.88
N ALA A 168 -25.94 35.47 39.20
CA ALA A 168 -26.65 35.24 37.93
C ALA A 168 -25.67 34.88 36.80
N VAL A 169 -24.52 35.57 36.73
CA VAL A 169 -23.44 35.26 35.79
C VAL A 169 -22.88 33.86 36.06
N GLY A 170 -22.64 33.51 37.34
CA GLY A 170 -22.21 32.16 37.73
C GLY A 170 -23.23 31.08 37.35
N THR A 171 -24.52 31.37 37.50
CA THR A 171 -25.61 30.48 37.09
C THR A 171 -25.60 30.29 35.58
N CYS A 172 -25.49 31.35 34.79
CA CYS A 172 -25.38 31.26 33.33
C CYS A 172 -24.17 30.42 32.89
N MET A 173 -22.99 30.62 33.48
CA MET A 173 -21.82 29.79 33.16
C MET A 173 -22.03 28.31 33.51
N THR A 174 -22.74 28.04 34.61
CA THR A 174 -23.09 26.67 35.03
C THR A 174 -24.10 26.04 34.06
N SER A 175 -25.12 26.79 33.65
CA SER A 175 -26.11 26.34 32.66
C SER A 175 -25.48 26.04 31.30
N LEU A 176 -24.56 26.89 30.84
CA LEU A 176 -23.80 26.65 29.60
C LEU A 176 -22.86 25.44 29.72
N GLY A 177 -22.29 25.20 30.90
CA GLY A 177 -21.47 24.01 31.18
C GLY A 177 -22.28 22.70 31.22
N ASN A 178 -23.53 22.76 31.66
CA ASN A 178 -24.43 21.63 31.87
C ASN A 178 -25.64 21.62 30.92
N PHE A 179 -25.52 22.23 29.73
CA PHE A 179 -26.65 22.48 28.85
C PHE A 179 -27.37 21.19 28.38
N GLU A 180 -26.65 20.08 28.21
CA GLU A 180 -27.21 18.79 27.79
C GLU A 180 -28.30 18.29 28.74
N ASP A 181 -28.08 18.41 30.06
CA ASP A 181 -29.04 18.01 31.09
C ASP A 181 -30.29 18.90 31.05
N ILE A 182 -30.09 20.20 30.84
CA ILE A 182 -31.17 21.19 30.77
C ILE A 182 -32.01 20.96 29.51
N LEU A 183 -31.38 20.82 28.35
CA LEU A 183 -32.07 20.64 27.06
C LEU A 183 -32.79 19.29 26.98
N ASN A 184 -32.25 18.22 27.61
CA ASN A 184 -32.90 16.91 27.63
C ASN A 184 -34.31 16.94 28.23
N THR A 185 -34.56 17.82 29.21
CA THR A 185 -35.88 17.96 29.83
C THR A 185 -36.98 18.35 28.84
N THR A 186 -36.60 19.01 27.74
CA THR A 186 -37.52 19.50 26.70
C THR A 186 -37.42 18.72 25.38
N LYS A 187 -36.60 17.67 25.34
CA LYS A 187 -36.24 16.95 24.09
C LYS A 187 -37.43 16.29 23.42
N LYS A 188 -38.32 15.67 24.21
CA LYS A 188 -39.52 15.00 23.69
C LYS A 188 -40.38 16.00 22.91
N THR A 189 -40.73 17.11 23.56
CA THR A 189 -41.61 18.15 23.01
C THR A 189 -40.99 18.83 21.79
N TYR A 190 -39.69 19.13 21.85
CA TYR A 190 -38.93 19.57 20.68
C TYR A 190 -39.04 18.59 19.51
N SER A 191 -38.73 17.30 19.72
CA SER A 191 -38.71 16.29 18.66
C SER A 191 -40.09 16.06 18.02
N SER A 192 -41.14 16.09 18.83
CA SER A 192 -42.52 15.90 18.38
C SER A 192 -43.02 17.10 17.55
N LEU A 193 -42.75 18.33 18.00
CA LEU A 193 -43.12 19.55 17.26
C LEU A 193 -42.28 19.74 15.99
N TRP A 194 -41.02 19.30 16.00
CA TRP A 194 -40.18 19.26 14.80
C TRP A 194 -40.72 18.26 13.77
N GLY A 195 -41.13 17.07 14.22
CA GLY A 195 -41.76 16.06 13.38
C GLY A 195 -43.03 16.57 12.69
N LEU A 196 -43.84 17.34 13.42
CA LEU A 196 -45.04 18.00 12.88
C LEU A 196 -44.70 18.97 11.74
N ALA A 197 -43.73 19.87 11.93
CA ALA A 197 -43.31 20.82 10.90
C ALA A 197 -42.74 20.11 9.66
N GLY A 198 -42.07 18.97 9.84
CA GLY A 198 -41.55 18.13 8.76
C GLY A 198 -42.65 17.45 7.93
N TYR A 199 -43.75 17.05 8.57
CA TYR A 199 -44.85 16.30 7.92
C TYR A 199 -45.56 17.13 6.82
N ARG A 200 -45.70 18.45 6.99
CA ARG A 200 -46.28 19.37 5.98
C ARG A 200 -45.61 19.25 4.62
N LYS A 201 -44.28 19.23 4.65
CA LYS A 201 -43.40 19.23 3.49
C LYS A 201 -43.45 17.90 2.74
N VAL A 202 -43.75 16.81 3.44
CA VAL A 202 -43.94 15.47 2.87
C VAL A 202 -45.24 15.41 2.05
N LEU A 203 -46.31 16.06 2.52
CA LEU A 203 -47.61 16.05 1.82
C LEU A 203 -47.55 16.74 0.46
N ASP A 204 -46.74 17.79 0.29
CA ASP A 204 -46.54 18.43 -1.02
C ASP A 204 -45.98 17.43 -2.04
N ILE A 205 -44.96 16.65 -1.65
CA ILE A 205 -44.28 15.68 -2.53
C ILE A 205 -45.22 14.54 -2.95
N VAL A 206 -46.08 14.05 -2.05
CA VAL A 206 -47.02 12.95 -2.34
C VAL A 206 -48.22 13.42 -3.18
N SER A 207 -48.53 14.71 -3.19
CA SER A 207 -49.73 15.25 -3.82
C SER A 207 -49.61 15.44 -5.35
N GLU A 208 -48.40 15.46 -5.90
CA GLU A 208 -48.16 15.94 -7.28
C GLU A 208 -48.18 14.85 -8.39
N ASP A 209 -47.70 13.61 -8.18
CA ASP A 209 -47.72 12.55 -9.21
C ASP A 209 -47.43 11.12 -8.68
N PRO A 210 -48.22 10.06 -9.01
CA PRO A 210 -47.88 8.66 -8.69
C PRO A 210 -46.67 8.06 -9.43
N VAL A 211 -46.09 8.76 -10.41
CA VAL A 211 -44.97 8.30 -11.25
C VAL A 211 -43.77 7.70 -10.46
N PRO A 212 -43.29 8.28 -9.34
CA PRO A 212 -42.16 7.72 -8.57
C PRO A 212 -42.45 6.31 -8.02
N PHE A 213 -43.69 6.03 -7.63
CA PHE A 213 -44.12 4.74 -7.09
C PHE A 213 -44.17 3.64 -8.18
N ILE A 214 -44.52 4.03 -9.41
CA ILE A 214 -44.55 3.13 -10.57
C ILE A 214 -43.12 2.77 -11.02
N ALA A 215 -42.20 3.75 -10.99
CA ALA A 215 -40.79 3.53 -11.27
C ALA A 215 -40.17 2.55 -10.26
N PHE A 216 -40.42 2.76 -8.96
CA PHE A 216 -39.94 1.88 -7.90
C PHE A 216 -40.37 0.42 -8.07
N ARG A 217 -41.67 0.16 -8.29
CA ARG A 217 -42.20 -1.19 -8.56
C ARG A 217 -41.48 -1.86 -9.74
N LYS A 218 -41.26 -1.11 -10.82
CA LYS A 218 -40.57 -1.61 -12.02
C LYS A 218 -39.15 -2.04 -11.70
N SER A 219 -38.43 -1.29 -10.86
CA SER A 219 -37.08 -1.62 -10.41
C SER A 219 -37.05 -2.87 -9.51
N ILE A 220 -38.01 -3.03 -8.58
CA ILE A 220 -38.15 -4.26 -7.77
C ILE A 220 -38.37 -5.49 -8.66
N ASP A 221 -39.21 -5.36 -9.69
CA ASP A 221 -39.48 -6.44 -10.63
C ASP A 221 -38.24 -6.84 -11.45
N VAL A 222 -37.31 -5.91 -11.71
CA VAL A 222 -36.00 -6.21 -12.32
C VAL A 222 -35.15 -7.05 -11.37
N VAL A 223 -35.02 -6.63 -10.10
CA VAL A 223 -34.26 -7.38 -9.07
C VAL A 223 -34.84 -8.78 -8.87
N LYS A 224 -36.16 -8.89 -8.76
CA LYS A 224 -36.86 -10.18 -8.64
C LYS A 224 -36.55 -11.12 -9.79
N ARG A 225 -36.57 -10.64 -11.04
CA ARG A 225 -36.24 -11.46 -12.23
C ARG A 225 -34.80 -11.96 -12.20
N PHE A 226 -33.85 -11.10 -11.81
CA PHE A 226 -32.46 -11.47 -11.63
C PHE A 226 -32.28 -12.59 -10.61
N VAL A 227 -32.80 -12.41 -9.37
CA VAL A 227 -32.68 -13.42 -8.31
C VAL A 227 -33.41 -14.72 -8.68
N THR A 228 -34.53 -14.64 -9.41
CA THR A 228 -35.27 -15.82 -9.88
C THR A 228 -34.50 -16.63 -10.93
N ARG A 229 -33.79 -15.96 -11.85
CA ARG A 229 -32.86 -16.61 -12.79
C ARG A 229 -31.63 -17.16 -12.06
N ALA A 230 -31.12 -16.40 -11.09
CA ALA A 230 -30.06 -16.83 -10.16
C ALA A 230 -30.43 -18.07 -9.34
N LYS A 231 -31.72 -18.31 -9.11
CA LYS A 231 -32.20 -19.53 -8.46
C LYS A 231 -32.30 -20.72 -9.42
N MET A 232 -32.72 -20.53 -10.67
CA MET A 232 -32.91 -21.62 -11.63
C MET A 232 -31.58 -22.25 -12.07
N SER A 233 -30.58 -21.41 -12.31
CA SER A 233 -29.27 -21.79 -12.82
C SER A 233 -28.41 -22.58 -11.80
N TRP A 234 -28.60 -22.37 -10.50
CA TRP A 234 -27.78 -22.95 -9.43
C TRP A 234 -28.34 -24.26 -8.84
N LYS A 235 -29.52 -24.72 -9.29
CA LYS A 235 -30.10 -26.03 -8.92
C LYS A 235 -29.29 -27.25 -9.42
N ASN A 236 -28.29 -27.05 -10.28
CA ASN A 236 -27.45 -28.11 -10.85
C ASN A 236 -26.21 -28.48 -9.99
N LEU A 237 -26.37 -28.57 -8.66
CA LEU A 237 -25.33 -28.92 -7.67
C LEU A 237 -24.53 -30.20 -8.01
N ARG A 238 -25.12 -31.14 -8.76
CA ARG A 238 -24.45 -32.38 -9.21
C ARG A 238 -23.45 -32.18 -10.35
N LEU A 239 -23.57 -31.12 -11.15
CA LEU A 239 -22.54 -30.73 -12.12
C LEU A 239 -21.36 -30.07 -11.39
N LEU A 240 -21.66 -29.14 -10.48
CA LEU A 240 -20.69 -28.40 -9.66
C LEU A 240 -19.74 -29.34 -8.90
N ARG A 241 -20.29 -30.29 -8.13
CA ARG A 241 -19.51 -31.28 -7.38
C ARG A 241 -18.67 -32.23 -8.25
N ARG A 242 -19.08 -32.46 -9.51
CA ARG A 242 -18.29 -33.25 -10.45
C ARG A 242 -17.06 -32.49 -10.93
N VAL A 243 -17.20 -31.19 -11.21
CA VAL A 243 -16.08 -30.31 -11.59
C VAL A 243 -15.10 -30.15 -10.43
N GLU A 244 -15.59 -29.92 -9.19
CA GLU A 244 -14.75 -29.83 -7.99
C GLU A 244 -13.95 -31.11 -7.72
N ASN A 245 -14.58 -32.29 -7.86
CA ASN A 245 -13.89 -33.56 -7.64
C ASN A 245 -12.75 -33.78 -8.66
N ILE A 246 -12.89 -33.29 -9.90
CA ILE A 246 -11.85 -33.38 -10.93
C ILE A 246 -10.69 -32.42 -10.63
N ILE A 247 -10.99 -31.20 -10.16
CA ILE A 247 -9.99 -30.21 -9.70
C ILE A 247 -9.21 -30.79 -8.50
N PHE A 248 -9.90 -31.39 -7.54
CA PHE A 248 -9.28 -32.06 -6.40
C PHE A 248 -8.38 -33.24 -6.80
N LEU A 249 -8.81 -34.08 -7.74
CA LEU A 249 -8.01 -35.22 -8.23
C LEU A 249 -6.75 -34.77 -8.99
N THR A 250 -6.82 -33.66 -9.72
CA THR A 250 -5.67 -33.07 -10.42
C THR A 250 -4.67 -32.45 -9.45
N TRP A 251 -5.11 -31.85 -8.33
CA TRP A 251 -4.21 -31.40 -7.26
C TRP A 251 -3.49 -32.55 -6.54
N ASN A 252 -4.16 -33.65 -6.20
CA ASN A 252 -3.49 -34.76 -5.52
C ASN A 252 -2.48 -35.52 -6.41
N ILE A 253 -2.57 -35.36 -7.73
CA ILE A 253 -1.56 -35.84 -8.68
C ILE A 253 -0.30 -34.94 -8.66
N SER A 254 -0.43 -33.68 -8.21
CA SER A 254 0.63 -32.65 -8.19
C SER A 254 1.55 -32.66 -6.96
N ASP A 255 1.20 -33.45 -5.95
CA ASP A 255 1.94 -33.52 -4.69
C ASP A 255 3.07 -34.55 -4.74
N HIS A 256 4.32 -34.06 -4.69
CA HIS A 256 5.54 -34.85 -4.79
C HIS A 256 5.97 -35.53 -3.49
N GLU A 257 5.36 -35.21 -2.33
CA GLU A 257 5.68 -35.89 -1.06
C GLU A 257 5.23 -37.36 -1.06
N ASN A 258 4.27 -37.70 -1.92
CA ASN A 258 3.70 -39.03 -2.10
C ASN A 258 4.17 -39.73 -3.39
N ASP A 259 5.25 -39.23 -4.00
CA ASP A 259 5.86 -39.81 -5.22
C ASP A 259 6.16 -41.30 -5.02
N PRO A 260 5.86 -42.17 -6.00
CA PRO A 260 6.29 -43.56 -5.94
C PRO A 260 7.82 -43.61 -5.93
N LYS A 261 8.39 -44.22 -4.87
CA LYS A 261 9.85 -44.37 -4.73
C LYS A 261 10.39 -45.22 -5.88
N PRO A 262 11.54 -44.87 -6.48
CA PRO A 262 12.06 -45.57 -7.65
C PRO A 262 12.58 -46.96 -7.26
N GLU A 263 11.67 -47.93 -7.22
CA GLU A 263 11.95 -49.33 -6.89
C GLU A 263 12.14 -50.16 -8.17
N LEU A 264 11.30 -49.96 -9.19
CA LEU A 264 11.33 -50.76 -10.42
C LEU A 264 12.21 -50.14 -11.52
N CYS A 265 12.39 -48.82 -11.52
CA CYS A 265 13.11 -48.07 -12.56
C CYS A 265 14.50 -47.56 -12.15
N ALA A 266 15.08 -48.05 -11.04
CA ALA A 266 16.34 -47.53 -10.46
C ALA A 266 17.57 -47.51 -11.40
N GLY A 267 17.55 -48.30 -12.49
CA GLY A 267 18.58 -48.30 -13.53
C GLY A 267 18.37 -47.30 -14.67
N PHE A 268 17.16 -46.76 -14.81
CA PHE A 268 16.71 -45.86 -15.87
C PHE A 268 15.96 -44.68 -15.24
N ILE A 269 16.73 -43.67 -14.82
CA ILE A 269 16.23 -42.55 -14.01
C ILE A 269 15.44 -41.56 -14.89
N GLY A 270 15.79 -41.43 -16.18
CA GLY A 270 15.01 -40.70 -17.17
C GLY A 270 14.24 -41.61 -18.12
N VAL A 271 13.07 -41.16 -18.59
CA VAL A 271 12.20 -41.91 -19.51
C VAL A 271 12.89 -42.26 -20.84
N ASP A 272 13.86 -41.42 -21.26
CA ASP A 272 14.65 -41.65 -22.48
C ASP A 272 15.90 -42.52 -22.26
N ASP A 273 16.29 -42.80 -21.01
CA ASP A 273 17.49 -43.58 -20.72
C ASP A 273 17.36 -45.03 -21.20
N ALA A 274 16.13 -45.55 -21.22
CA ALA A 274 15.83 -46.87 -21.76
C ALA A 274 16.01 -46.94 -23.29
N ALA A 275 15.86 -45.83 -24.02
CA ALA A 275 16.03 -45.79 -25.48
C ALA A 275 17.52 -45.74 -25.90
N LYS A 276 18.38 -45.12 -25.08
CA LYS A 276 19.84 -44.98 -25.32
C LYS A 276 20.60 -46.32 -25.33
N VAL A 277 19.99 -47.36 -24.79
CA VAL A 277 20.48 -48.74 -24.83
C VAL A 277 20.80 -49.22 -26.25
N LEU A 278 19.92 -48.94 -27.22
CA LEU A 278 20.12 -49.38 -28.61
C LEU A 278 21.29 -48.64 -29.28
N GLU A 279 21.54 -47.40 -28.88
CA GLU A 279 22.69 -46.60 -29.34
C GLU A 279 24.00 -47.14 -28.76
N ASP A 280 23.99 -47.52 -27.48
CA ASP A 280 25.16 -48.12 -26.82
C ASP A 280 25.55 -49.44 -27.50
N VAL A 281 24.58 -50.29 -27.87
CA VAL A 281 24.81 -51.56 -28.61
C VAL A 281 25.38 -51.32 -30.02
N ARG A 282 25.01 -50.22 -30.67
CA ARG A 282 25.51 -49.86 -32.02
C ARG A 282 26.90 -49.22 -32.01
N SER A 283 27.39 -48.78 -30.85
CA SER A 283 28.59 -47.96 -30.75
C SER A 283 29.84 -48.71 -31.24
N PRO A 284 30.82 -47.99 -31.85
CA PRO A 284 32.09 -48.60 -32.25
C PRO A 284 32.84 -49.22 -31.07
N TRP A 285 32.67 -48.66 -29.87
CA TRP A 285 33.22 -49.20 -28.64
C TRP A 285 32.58 -50.54 -28.28
N PHE A 286 31.24 -50.66 -28.33
CA PHE A 286 30.56 -51.92 -28.05
C PHE A 286 30.93 -52.99 -29.07
N ARG A 287 31.00 -52.61 -30.36
CA ARG A 287 31.43 -53.53 -31.41
C ARG A 287 32.87 -54.00 -31.22
N LYS A 288 33.77 -53.12 -30.79
CA LYS A 288 35.17 -53.45 -30.57
C LYS A 288 35.39 -54.25 -29.28
N GLU A 289 34.77 -53.84 -28.18
CA GLU A 289 35.13 -54.29 -26.84
C GLU A 289 34.15 -55.33 -26.25
N ILE A 290 32.91 -55.40 -26.76
CA ILE A 290 31.88 -56.36 -26.30
C ILE A 290 31.58 -57.41 -27.36
N SER A 291 31.17 -57.01 -28.57
CA SER A 291 30.92 -57.98 -29.66
C SER A 291 32.20 -58.48 -30.33
N LYS A 292 33.37 -57.92 -29.99
CA LYS A 292 34.69 -58.32 -30.51
C LYS A 292 34.78 -58.36 -32.04
N GLY A 293 34.10 -57.44 -32.72
CA GLY A 293 34.07 -57.34 -34.17
C GLY A 293 32.87 -58.05 -34.83
N GLU A 294 32.11 -58.84 -34.07
CA GLU A 294 30.92 -59.52 -34.58
C GLU A 294 29.72 -58.59 -34.76
N SER A 295 28.83 -58.95 -35.69
CA SER A 295 27.65 -58.18 -36.04
C SER A 295 26.64 -58.10 -34.89
N THR A 296 26.21 -56.87 -34.55
CA THR A 296 25.23 -56.60 -33.49
C THR A 296 23.78 -56.65 -33.96
N LYS A 297 23.52 -56.93 -35.25
CA LYS A 297 22.18 -56.80 -35.86
C LYS A 297 21.08 -57.61 -35.19
N SER A 298 21.34 -58.85 -34.78
CA SER A 298 20.32 -59.71 -34.14
C SER A 298 19.93 -59.20 -32.75
N LEU A 299 20.91 -58.69 -32.00
CA LEU A 299 20.69 -58.10 -30.67
C LEU A 299 19.95 -56.76 -30.79
N GLU A 300 20.31 -55.93 -31.78
CA GLU A 300 19.58 -54.70 -32.09
C GLU A 300 18.10 -54.98 -32.43
N LYS A 301 17.82 -56.03 -33.20
CA LYS A 301 16.46 -56.43 -33.58
C LYS A 301 15.64 -56.94 -32.38
N ALA A 302 16.27 -57.69 -31.47
CA ALA A 302 15.60 -58.20 -30.26
C ALA A 302 15.21 -57.09 -29.28
N LEU A 303 15.98 -56.00 -29.23
CA LEU A 303 15.79 -54.89 -28.30
C LEU A 303 14.93 -53.75 -28.88
N GLU A 304 14.61 -53.82 -30.17
CA GLU A 304 13.78 -52.85 -30.89
C GLU A 304 12.41 -52.58 -30.21
N PRO A 305 11.66 -53.59 -29.70
CA PRO A 305 10.39 -53.34 -29.02
C PRO A 305 10.51 -52.50 -27.75
N PHE A 306 11.61 -52.64 -27.01
CA PHE A 306 11.85 -51.87 -25.77
C PHE A 306 12.13 -50.40 -26.10
N GLY A 307 12.89 -50.13 -27.17
CA GLY A 307 13.08 -48.79 -27.71
C GLY A 307 11.76 -48.15 -28.19
N LYS A 308 10.86 -48.93 -28.81
CA LYS A 308 9.52 -48.45 -29.22
C LYS A 308 8.62 -48.13 -28.03
N PHE A 309 8.64 -48.95 -26.98
CA PHE A 309 7.89 -48.69 -25.74
C PHE A 309 8.41 -47.44 -25.01
N ALA A 310 9.73 -47.31 -24.82
CA ALA A 310 10.35 -46.14 -24.20
C ALA A 310 10.01 -44.84 -24.96
N LYS A 311 10.02 -44.89 -26.29
CA LYS A 311 9.63 -43.74 -27.13
C LYS A 311 8.15 -43.34 -26.95
N LYS A 312 7.23 -44.32 -26.96
CA LYS A 312 5.80 -44.05 -26.70
C LYS A 312 5.55 -43.53 -25.28
N LEU A 313 6.29 -44.03 -24.30
CA LEU A 313 6.20 -43.56 -22.92
C LEU A 313 6.74 -42.12 -22.76
N GLY A 314 7.81 -41.77 -23.49
CA GLY A 314 8.32 -40.39 -23.57
C GLY A 314 7.35 -39.43 -24.25
N GLU A 315 6.69 -39.85 -25.33
CA GLU A 315 5.61 -39.09 -25.99
C GLU A 315 4.43 -38.87 -25.03
N PHE A 316 3.98 -39.93 -24.36
CA PHE A 316 2.91 -39.84 -23.37
C PHE A 316 3.28 -38.96 -22.16
N LYS A 317 4.51 -39.08 -21.64
CA LYS A 317 5.02 -38.22 -20.56
C LYS A 317 5.07 -36.76 -20.99
N LYS A 318 5.48 -36.47 -22.21
CA LYS A 318 5.54 -35.11 -22.71
C LYS A 318 4.13 -34.49 -22.81
N SER A 319 3.17 -35.22 -23.39
CA SER A 319 1.77 -34.77 -23.41
C SER A 319 1.18 -34.65 -22.01
N TRP A 320 1.57 -35.52 -21.09
CA TRP A 320 1.17 -35.45 -19.68
C TRP A 320 1.76 -34.26 -18.94
N ASP A 321 3.06 -33.96 -19.13
CA ASP A 321 3.76 -32.85 -18.50
C ASP A 321 3.27 -31.49 -19.06
N GLU A 322 2.87 -31.44 -20.34
CA GLU A 322 2.21 -30.28 -20.97
C GLU A 322 0.77 -30.09 -20.43
N PHE A 323 -0.04 -31.16 -20.40
CA PHE A 323 -1.37 -31.14 -19.78
C PHE A 323 -1.35 -30.72 -18.31
N TYR A 324 -0.46 -31.32 -17.54
CA TYR A 324 -0.24 -30.99 -16.13
C TYR A 324 0.30 -29.57 -15.95
N GLY A 325 1.24 -29.14 -16.81
CA GLY A 325 1.77 -27.78 -16.83
C GLY A 325 0.69 -26.72 -17.08
N SER A 326 -0.24 -26.99 -18.00
CA SER A 326 -1.37 -26.10 -18.29
C SER A 326 -2.40 -26.09 -17.14
N ILE A 327 -2.75 -27.24 -16.55
CA ILE A 327 -3.63 -27.28 -15.37
C ILE A 327 -3.00 -26.56 -14.16
N MET A 328 -1.67 -26.67 -13.99
CA MET A 328 -0.95 -25.98 -12.90
C MET A 328 -0.77 -24.48 -13.15
N GLN A 329 -0.72 -24.04 -14.42
CA GLN A 329 -0.76 -22.62 -14.78
C GLN A 329 -2.15 -22.00 -14.56
N GLU A 330 -3.21 -22.74 -14.86
CA GLU A 330 -4.60 -22.34 -14.60
C GLU A 330 -5.04 -22.63 -13.16
N ARG A 331 -4.13 -23.11 -12.30
CA ARG A 331 -4.44 -23.52 -10.93
C ARG A 331 -5.05 -22.37 -10.14
N SER A 332 -4.48 -21.18 -10.18
CA SER A 332 -5.05 -20.04 -9.45
C SER A 332 -6.48 -19.69 -9.92
N PHE A 333 -6.77 -19.88 -11.21
CA PHE A 333 -8.11 -19.71 -11.76
C PHE A 333 -9.06 -20.82 -11.32
N LEU A 334 -8.64 -22.09 -11.37
CA LEU A 334 -9.44 -23.23 -10.90
C LEU A 334 -9.67 -23.18 -9.39
N ASP A 335 -8.67 -22.74 -8.61
CA ASP A 335 -8.73 -22.51 -7.16
C ASP A 335 -9.71 -21.35 -6.86
N SER A 336 -9.62 -20.23 -7.57
CA SER A 336 -10.53 -19.08 -7.43
C SER A 336 -11.96 -19.38 -7.90
N MET A 337 -12.13 -20.15 -8.96
CA MET A 337 -13.41 -20.64 -9.44
C MET A 337 -14.02 -21.60 -8.41
N GLN A 338 -13.25 -22.54 -7.86
CA GLN A 338 -13.71 -23.42 -6.79
C GLN A 338 -14.10 -22.63 -5.53
N GLU A 339 -13.30 -21.65 -5.10
CA GLU A 339 -13.65 -20.78 -3.96
C GLU A 339 -14.94 -20.01 -4.23
N SER A 340 -15.09 -19.43 -5.42
CA SER A 340 -16.30 -18.71 -5.84
C SER A 340 -17.54 -19.61 -5.84
N LEU A 341 -17.42 -20.84 -6.35
CA LEU A 341 -18.50 -21.83 -6.36
C LEU A 341 -18.85 -22.32 -4.95
N TYR A 342 -17.86 -22.45 -4.06
CA TYR A 342 -18.02 -22.82 -2.65
C TYR A 342 -18.74 -21.74 -1.82
N TYR A 343 -18.40 -20.46 -2.00
CA TYR A 343 -19.10 -19.34 -1.35
C TYR A 343 -20.56 -19.25 -1.80
N VAL A 344 -20.83 -19.60 -3.05
CA VAL A 344 -22.16 -19.56 -3.66
C VAL A 344 -23.03 -20.76 -3.25
N GLU A 345 -22.49 -21.96 -3.04
CA GLU A 345 -23.22 -23.12 -2.46
C GLU A 345 -23.71 -22.85 -1.03
N LYS A 346 -23.03 -21.95 -0.30
CA LYS A 346 -23.35 -21.57 1.08
C LYS A 346 -24.56 -20.63 1.21
N TYR A 347 -25.04 -20.04 0.10
CA TYR A 347 -26.26 -19.21 0.07
C TYR A 347 -27.52 -20.08 -0.05
N THR A 348 -27.92 -20.70 1.06
CA THR A 348 -29.16 -21.50 1.15
C THR A 348 -30.46 -20.68 1.17
N SER A 349 -30.42 -19.33 1.08
CA SER A 349 -31.58 -18.43 1.31
C SER A 349 -32.16 -17.78 0.05
N LEU A 350 -31.75 -18.18 -1.16
CA LEU A 350 -32.29 -17.60 -2.41
C LEU A 350 -33.81 -17.81 -2.54
N ASP A 351 -34.35 -18.88 -1.95
CA ASP A 351 -35.79 -19.15 -1.92
C ASP A 351 -36.58 -18.13 -1.09
N ASP A 352 -36.05 -17.74 0.06
CA ASP A 352 -36.65 -16.73 0.95
C ASP A 352 -36.60 -15.34 0.31
N GLN A 353 -35.50 -15.02 -0.40
CA GLN A 353 -35.32 -13.73 -1.08
C GLN A 353 -36.27 -13.54 -2.28
N VAL A 354 -36.48 -14.57 -3.11
CA VAL A 354 -37.45 -14.48 -4.23
C VAL A 354 -38.88 -14.33 -3.71
N THR A 355 -39.21 -15.02 -2.62
CA THR A 355 -40.53 -14.94 -1.97
C THR A 355 -40.77 -13.55 -1.40
N PHE A 356 -39.77 -12.99 -0.72
CA PHE A 356 -39.79 -11.63 -0.20
C PHE A 356 -39.96 -10.56 -1.29
N LEU A 357 -39.13 -10.58 -2.34
CA LEU A 357 -39.19 -9.61 -3.44
C LEU A 357 -40.51 -9.67 -4.21
N THR A 358 -41.11 -10.87 -4.29
CA THR A 358 -42.44 -11.05 -4.86
C THR A 358 -43.51 -10.35 -4.03
N LYS A 359 -43.50 -10.59 -2.72
CA LYS A 359 -44.45 -10.00 -1.79
C LYS A 359 -44.32 -8.47 -1.75
N ALA A 360 -43.09 -7.95 -1.68
CA ALA A 360 -42.85 -6.50 -1.69
C ALA A 360 -43.30 -5.81 -2.99
N SER A 361 -43.01 -6.39 -4.17
CA SER A 361 -43.50 -5.82 -5.44
C SER A 361 -45.02 -5.76 -5.51
N GLU A 362 -45.71 -6.79 -5.02
CA GLU A 362 -47.17 -6.87 -4.96
C GLU A 362 -47.76 -5.86 -3.96
N ASP A 363 -47.20 -5.80 -2.74
CA ASP A 363 -47.67 -4.91 -1.68
C ASP A 363 -47.53 -3.43 -2.07
N TYR A 364 -46.38 -3.01 -2.63
CA TYR A 364 -46.18 -1.62 -3.09
C TYR A 364 -47.02 -1.26 -4.31
N GLY A 365 -47.13 -2.17 -5.28
CA GLY A 365 -47.94 -1.97 -6.47
C GLY A 365 -49.42 -1.80 -6.15
N ASN A 366 -49.92 -2.50 -5.12
CA ASN A 366 -51.32 -2.40 -4.72
C ASN A 366 -51.58 -1.21 -3.79
N ILE A 367 -50.69 -0.90 -2.83
CA ILE A 367 -50.91 0.16 -1.83
C ILE A 367 -50.69 1.55 -2.44
N TRP A 368 -49.59 1.82 -3.13
CA TRP A 368 -49.24 3.18 -3.54
C TRP A 368 -49.66 3.51 -4.99
N ALA A 369 -49.44 2.60 -5.94
CA ALA A 369 -49.71 2.89 -7.36
C ALA A 369 -51.21 2.91 -7.72
N ASN A 370 -52.06 2.17 -6.98
CA ASN A 370 -53.50 2.07 -7.27
C ASN A 370 -54.39 2.85 -6.28
N SER A 371 -53.89 3.22 -5.09
CA SER A 371 -54.74 3.79 -4.01
C SER A 371 -54.61 5.30 -3.83
N ILE A 372 -53.52 5.94 -4.31
CA ILE A 372 -53.38 7.39 -4.23
C ILE A 372 -54.24 8.04 -5.33
N LYS A 373 -55.45 8.46 -4.95
CA LYS A 373 -56.19 9.48 -5.70
C LYS A 373 -55.49 10.82 -5.47
N LYS A 374 -55.26 11.62 -6.52
CA LYS A 374 -54.77 13.01 -6.40
C LYS A 374 -55.51 13.72 -5.27
N PHE A 375 -54.79 14.11 -4.22
CA PHE A 375 -55.35 14.75 -3.03
C PHE A 375 -54.93 16.22 -3.01
N ASN A 376 -55.89 17.12 -2.77
CA ASN A 376 -55.67 18.56 -2.87
C ASN A 376 -55.22 19.14 -1.52
N VAL A 377 -53.93 19.45 -1.39
CA VAL A 377 -53.32 20.02 -0.16
C VAL A 377 -53.63 21.50 0.06
N SER A 378 -54.32 22.19 -0.87
CA SER A 378 -54.57 23.65 -0.76
C SER A 378 -55.33 24.09 0.49
N HIS A 379 -56.17 23.23 1.08
CA HIS A 379 -56.86 23.52 2.33
C HIS A 379 -55.92 23.54 3.55
N LEU A 380 -54.72 22.94 3.43
CA LEU A 380 -53.68 22.98 4.47
C LEU A 380 -52.84 24.26 4.42
N ASN A 381 -52.88 25.02 3.32
CA ASN A 381 -52.10 26.26 3.16
C ASN A 381 -52.45 27.34 4.20
N VAL A 382 -53.65 27.24 4.79
CA VAL A 382 -54.11 28.14 5.86
C VAL A 382 -53.23 28.03 7.11
N PHE A 383 -52.53 26.91 7.30
CA PHE A 383 -51.69 26.62 8.47
C PHE A 383 -50.19 26.94 8.25
N ASP A 384 -49.76 27.23 7.02
CA ASP A 384 -48.34 27.35 6.65
C ASP A 384 -47.61 28.49 7.38
N GLY A 385 -48.30 29.60 7.67
CA GLY A 385 -47.74 30.73 8.44
C GLY A 385 -47.36 30.32 9.87
N HIS A 386 -48.27 29.63 10.57
CA HIS A 386 -48.05 29.16 11.94
C HIS A 386 -46.97 28.07 11.99
N ALA A 387 -46.95 27.15 11.01
CA ALA A 387 -45.91 26.14 10.88
C ALA A 387 -44.52 26.77 10.62
N SER A 388 -44.45 27.86 9.86
CA SER A 388 -43.20 28.57 9.59
C SER A 388 -42.62 29.25 10.85
N ILE A 389 -43.47 29.85 11.68
CA ILE A 389 -43.03 30.49 12.94
C ILE A 389 -42.54 29.41 13.92
N LEU A 390 -43.26 28.29 14.05
CA LEU A 390 -42.82 27.13 14.84
C LEU A 390 -41.46 26.60 14.38
N SER A 391 -41.29 26.42 13.07
CA SER A 391 -40.03 25.98 12.48
C SER A 391 -38.88 26.96 12.75
N THR A 392 -39.16 28.26 12.74
CA THR A 392 -38.18 29.31 13.06
C THR A 392 -37.71 29.22 14.51
N ALA A 393 -38.63 29.10 15.46
CA ALA A 393 -38.31 28.94 16.87
C ALA A 393 -37.46 27.68 17.11
N LEU A 394 -37.91 26.53 16.60
CA LEU A 394 -37.18 25.27 16.75
C LEU A 394 -35.79 25.32 16.07
N GLY A 395 -35.67 26.01 14.94
CA GLY A 395 -34.39 26.20 14.26
C GLY A 395 -33.39 27.07 15.02
N HIS A 396 -33.85 28.06 15.81
CA HIS A 396 -32.97 28.81 16.71
C HIS A 396 -32.56 27.98 17.93
N ALA A 397 -33.47 27.16 18.47
CA ALA A 397 -33.16 26.22 19.55
C ALA A 397 -32.05 25.22 19.14
N ASP A 398 -32.11 24.69 17.91
CA ASP A 398 -31.08 23.78 17.36
C ASP A 398 -29.70 24.45 17.26
N LYS A 399 -29.66 25.71 16.81
CA LYS A 399 -28.42 26.49 16.72
C LYS A 399 -27.80 26.78 18.09
N ILE A 400 -28.62 27.03 19.12
CA ILE A 400 -28.16 27.21 20.51
C ILE A 400 -27.47 25.93 21.00
N GLU A 401 -28.10 24.77 20.80
CA GLU A 401 -27.57 23.46 21.18
C GLU A 401 -26.23 23.18 20.47
N TYR A 402 -26.16 23.44 19.16
CA TYR A 402 -24.93 23.30 18.37
C TYR A 402 -23.79 24.19 18.86
N TRP A 403 -24.06 25.47 19.14
CA TRP A 403 -23.04 26.41 19.64
C TRP A 403 -22.52 25.98 21.01
N CYS A 404 -23.40 25.50 21.91
CA CYS A 404 -22.98 25.02 23.22
C CYS A 404 -22.02 23.81 23.11
N HIS A 405 -22.28 22.89 22.18
CA HIS A 405 -21.36 21.78 21.89
C HIS A 405 -19.99 22.26 21.38
N ASP A 406 -19.94 23.31 20.55
CA ASP A 406 -18.68 23.86 20.03
C ASP A 406 -17.88 24.62 21.10
N VAL A 407 -18.55 25.46 21.89
CA VAL A 407 -17.90 26.31 22.90
C VAL A 407 -17.41 25.52 24.11
N ARG A 408 -18.11 24.44 24.51
CA ARG A 408 -17.66 23.52 25.57
C ARG A 408 -16.34 22.80 25.24
N LYS A 409 -15.99 22.65 23.95
CA LYS A 409 -14.70 22.11 23.52
C LYS A 409 -13.55 23.11 23.69
N LYS A 410 -13.87 24.41 23.75
CA LYS A 410 -12.89 25.51 23.72
C LYS A 410 -12.61 26.09 25.10
N TYR A 411 -13.57 26.05 26.03
CA TYR A 411 -13.46 26.71 27.33
C TYR A 411 -13.90 25.83 28.50
N ASP A 412 -13.21 25.94 29.63
CA ASP A 412 -13.64 25.36 30.90
C ASP A 412 -14.58 26.34 31.63
N PHE A 413 -15.87 26.01 31.65
CA PHE A 413 -16.91 26.82 32.27
C PHE A 413 -16.79 26.90 33.80
N ILE A 414 -16.13 25.95 34.45
CA ILE A 414 -15.81 26.04 35.89
C ILE A 414 -14.77 27.13 36.11
N THR A 415 -13.71 27.13 35.30
CA THR A 415 -12.69 28.18 35.31
C THR A 415 -13.31 29.53 34.97
N LEU A 416 -14.14 29.65 33.93
CA LEU A 416 -14.82 30.91 33.59
C LEU A 416 -15.70 31.44 34.74
N ALA A 417 -16.50 30.57 35.36
CA ALA A 417 -17.32 30.94 36.51
C ALA A 417 -16.45 31.44 37.68
N HIS A 418 -15.31 30.79 37.93
CA HIS A 418 -14.37 31.21 38.97
C HIS A 418 -13.72 32.57 38.67
N VAL A 419 -13.34 32.83 37.41
CA VAL A 419 -12.76 34.12 37.00
C VAL A 419 -13.79 35.24 37.16
N PHE A 420 -15.03 35.06 36.69
CA PHE A 420 -16.11 36.03 36.90
C PHE A 420 -16.37 36.30 38.38
N LYS A 421 -16.39 35.27 39.22
CA LYS A 421 -16.54 35.41 40.68
C LYS A 421 -15.38 36.16 41.32
N THR A 422 -14.16 35.92 40.86
CA THR A 422 -12.95 36.62 41.34
C THR A 422 -13.01 38.10 40.98
N ILE A 423 -13.43 38.43 39.75
CA ILE A 423 -13.65 39.81 39.31
C ILE A 423 -14.72 40.49 40.17
N GLY A 424 -15.82 39.79 40.49
CA GLY A 424 -16.87 40.30 41.37
C GLY A 424 -16.39 40.64 42.78
N ASN A 425 -15.32 40.01 43.28
CA ASN A 425 -14.78 40.26 44.63
C ASN A 425 -13.67 41.32 44.67
N LEU A 426 -13.34 41.96 43.54
CA LEU A 426 -12.33 43.01 43.51
C LEU A 426 -12.79 44.27 44.26
N ASP A 427 -11.85 44.97 44.90
CA ASP A 427 -12.11 46.27 45.50
C ASP A 427 -12.30 47.34 44.40
N LEU A 428 -13.55 47.78 44.23
CA LEU A 428 -14.00 48.74 43.21
C LEU A 428 -14.15 50.18 43.75
N THR A 429 -13.43 50.54 44.81
CA THR A 429 -13.43 51.89 45.40
C THR A 429 -12.77 52.94 44.49
N GLU A 430 -11.99 52.53 43.49
CA GLU A 430 -11.34 53.42 42.51
C GLU A 430 -12.34 54.08 41.53
N SER A 431 -12.12 55.36 41.24
CA SER A 431 -12.94 56.15 40.31
C SER A 431 -12.45 56.15 38.85
N GLU A 432 -11.31 55.51 38.54
CA GLU A 432 -10.71 55.51 37.19
C GLU A 432 -10.84 54.14 36.51
N MET A 433 -11.53 54.08 35.37
CA MET A 433 -11.78 52.85 34.62
C MET A 433 -10.50 52.18 34.10
N LYS A 434 -9.48 52.99 33.78
CA LYS A 434 -8.15 52.50 33.37
C LYS A 434 -7.51 51.65 34.47
N VAL A 435 -7.57 52.12 35.72
CA VAL A 435 -7.02 51.41 36.89
C VAL A 435 -7.82 50.13 37.17
N LEU A 436 -9.14 50.18 37.05
CA LEU A 436 -9.99 49.00 37.21
C LEU A 436 -9.74 47.95 36.12
N ARG A 437 -9.58 48.36 34.86
CA ARG A 437 -9.25 47.46 33.76
C ARG A 437 -7.91 46.76 33.97
N GLU A 438 -6.89 47.47 34.45
CA GLU A 438 -5.61 46.85 34.82
C GLU A 438 -5.75 45.86 35.97
N LYS A 439 -6.58 46.15 36.98
CA LYS A 439 -6.87 45.21 38.07
C LYS A 439 -7.57 43.96 37.55
N VAL A 440 -8.57 44.10 36.68
CA VAL A 440 -9.30 42.98 36.07
C VAL A 440 -8.39 42.14 35.17
N ASN A 441 -7.57 42.77 34.33
CA ASN A 441 -6.63 42.08 33.43
C ASN A 441 -5.55 41.27 34.16
N LYS A 442 -5.22 41.67 35.40
CA LYS A 442 -4.27 40.95 36.27
C LYS A 442 -4.92 39.77 37.01
N THR A 443 -6.23 39.57 36.88
CA THR A 443 -6.92 38.42 37.47
C THR A 443 -6.39 37.13 36.84
N LYS A 444 -6.09 36.14 37.67
CA LYS A 444 -5.59 34.84 37.21
C LYS A 444 -6.60 34.23 36.22
N HIS A 445 -6.11 33.73 35.08
CA HIS A 445 -6.92 33.14 34.00
C HIS A 445 -7.84 34.12 33.23
N TYR A 446 -7.57 35.43 33.31
CA TYR A 446 -8.29 36.44 32.53
C TYR A 446 -8.14 36.27 31.01
N ASP A 447 -7.02 35.71 30.53
CA ASP A 447 -6.76 35.41 29.12
C ASP A 447 -7.79 34.44 28.52
N VAL A 448 -8.25 33.46 29.32
CA VAL A 448 -9.30 32.51 28.93
C VAL A 448 -10.65 33.23 28.84
N LEU A 449 -10.97 34.07 29.83
CA LEU A 449 -12.18 34.89 29.84
C LEU A 449 -12.20 35.86 28.65
N SER A 450 -11.09 36.50 28.33
CA SER A 450 -11.00 37.46 27.22
C SER A 450 -11.29 36.81 25.86
N LYS A 451 -10.91 35.55 25.66
CA LYS A 451 -11.22 34.80 24.43
C LYS A 451 -12.69 34.39 24.39
N PHE A 452 -13.22 33.88 25.50
CA PHE A 452 -14.64 33.53 25.62
C PHE A 452 -15.56 34.73 25.30
N LEU A 453 -15.22 35.92 25.80
CA LEU A 453 -15.98 37.15 25.54
C LEU A 453 -16.01 37.56 24.05
N GLN A 454 -15.09 37.07 23.22
CA GLN A 454 -15.11 37.30 21.76
C GLN A 454 -16.10 36.36 21.05
N ASP A 455 -16.29 35.14 21.55
CA ASP A 455 -17.21 34.14 20.96
C ASP A 455 -18.67 34.30 21.46
N PHE A 456 -18.84 34.91 22.63
CA PHE A 456 -20.15 35.07 23.30
C PHE A 456 -21.23 35.84 22.50
N PRO A 457 -20.93 36.83 21.65
CA PRO A 457 -21.96 37.55 20.89
C PRO A 457 -22.83 36.67 19.97
N THR A 458 -22.27 35.57 19.43
CA THR A 458 -23.03 34.62 18.61
C THR A 458 -24.14 33.93 19.41
N PHE A 459 -23.92 33.67 20.69
CA PHE A 459 -24.92 33.08 21.59
C PHE A 459 -26.12 34.00 21.78
N SER A 460 -25.87 35.28 22.07
CA SER A 460 -26.92 36.30 22.27
C SER A 460 -27.86 36.36 21.06
N TYR A 461 -27.31 36.42 19.83
CA TYR A 461 -28.13 36.49 18.62
C TYR A 461 -29.10 35.31 18.46
N MET A 462 -28.66 34.10 18.82
CA MET A 462 -29.51 32.91 18.69
C MET A 462 -30.57 32.83 19.78
N GLN A 463 -30.24 33.24 21.01
CA GLN A 463 -31.21 33.37 22.09
C GLN A 463 -32.29 34.40 21.76
N ASP A 464 -31.89 35.57 21.24
CA ASP A 464 -32.83 36.61 20.83
C ASP A 464 -33.79 36.11 19.74
N GLY A 465 -33.26 35.39 18.73
CA GLY A 465 -34.11 34.82 17.66
C GLY A 465 -35.05 33.71 18.14
N PHE A 466 -34.65 32.88 19.11
CA PHE A 466 -35.55 31.91 19.74
C PHE A 466 -36.64 32.62 20.53
N GLN A 467 -36.24 33.61 21.32
CA GLN A 467 -37.12 34.42 22.16
C GLN A 467 -38.22 35.11 21.35
N ASP A 468 -37.84 35.79 20.27
CA ASP A 468 -38.77 36.55 19.45
C ASP A 468 -39.84 35.65 18.81
N ALA A 469 -39.40 34.50 18.25
CA ALA A 469 -40.30 33.53 17.64
C ALA A 469 -41.20 32.83 18.67
N HIS A 470 -40.67 32.53 19.86
CA HIS A 470 -41.45 31.97 20.97
C HIS A 470 -42.51 32.96 21.46
N ASP A 471 -42.16 34.22 21.67
CA ASP A 471 -43.09 35.27 22.08
C ASP A 471 -44.18 35.53 21.04
N GLU A 472 -43.88 35.40 19.75
CA GLU A 472 -44.87 35.49 18.68
C GLU A 472 -45.90 34.36 18.77
N ILE A 473 -45.45 33.13 19.03
CA ILE A 473 -46.31 31.96 19.26
C ILE A 473 -47.16 32.15 20.53
N VAL A 474 -46.57 32.62 21.63
CA VAL A 474 -47.28 32.86 22.90
C VAL A 474 -48.37 33.92 22.76
N LYS A 475 -48.17 34.95 21.92
CA LYS A 475 -49.16 36.00 21.66
C LYS A 475 -50.36 35.51 20.85
N ASP A 476 -50.20 34.44 20.09
CA ASP A 476 -51.28 33.81 19.36
C ASP A 476 -52.03 32.82 20.27
N GLY A 477 -53.08 33.32 20.93
CA GLY A 477 -53.93 32.52 21.81
C GLY A 477 -54.68 31.36 21.12
N ASN A 478 -54.63 31.24 19.78
CA ASN A 478 -55.24 30.15 19.04
C ASN A 478 -54.22 29.18 18.43
N PHE A 479 -52.92 29.35 18.71
CA PHE A 479 -51.86 28.57 18.07
C PHE A 479 -52.00 27.07 18.33
N SER A 480 -52.27 26.69 19.58
CA SER A 480 -52.48 25.30 20.02
C SER A 480 -53.65 24.64 19.27
N LYS A 481 -54.82 25.29 19.25
CA LYS A 481 -56.00 24.82 18.48
C LYS A 481 -55.70 24.71 16.98
N THR A 482 -54.97 25.67 16.43
CA THR A 482 -54.60 25.71 15.02
C THR A 482 -53.69 24.54 14.64
N MET A 483 -52.76 24.16 15.53
CA MET A 483 -51.91 22.97 15.34
C MET A 483 -52.68 21.66 15.50
N GLU A 484 -53.66 21.58 16.41
CA GLU A 484 -54.58 20.44 16.51
C GLU A 484 -55.39 20.24 15.23
N ASP A 485 -56.04 21.31 14.75
CA ASP A 485 -56.85 21.27 13.53
C ASP A 485 -55.98 20.90 12.32
N TYR A 486 -54.71 21.34 12.33
CA TYR A 486 -53.72 20.97 11.34
C TYR A 486 -53.37 19.47 11.38
N VAL A 487 -53.13 18.90 12.56
CA VAL A 487 -52.89 17.45 12.72
C VAL A 487 -54.12 16.64 12.30
N ASP A 488 -55.32 17.01 12.74
CA ASP A 488 -56.57 16.31 12.41
C ASP A 488 -56.85 16.30 10.90
N ALA A 489 -56.56 17.42 10.22
CA ALA A 489 -56.66 17.50 8.77
C ALA A 489 -55.67 16.56 8.06
N MET A 490 -54.47 16.39 8.61
CA MET A 490 -53.44 15.49 8.05
C MET A 490 -53.72 14.01 8.32
N VAL A 491 -54.28 13.66 9.49
CA VAL A 491 -54.60 12.28 9.88
C VAL A 491 -55.56 11.62 8.89
N ASN A 492 -56.54 12.39 8.39
CA ASN A 492 -57.59 11.89 7.50
C ASN A 492 -57.19 11.81 6.02
N THR A 493 -55.93 12.12 5.67
CA THR A 493 -55.47 12.11 4.28
C THR A 493 -55.24 10.68 3.77
N SER A 494 -55.50 10.44 2.47
CA SER A 494 -55.19 9.16 1.81
C SER A 494 -53.69 8.85 1.82
N ALA A 495 -52.85 9.88 1.84
CA ALA A 495 -51.40 9.77 2.00
C ALA A 495 -51.01 9.21 3.38
N ASN A 496 -51.62 9.71 4.47
CA ASN A 496 -51.39 9.18 5.81
C ASN A 496 -51.89 7.72 5.95
N GLN A 497 -53.06 7.40 5.39
CA GLN A 497 -53.59 6.04 5.39
C GLN A 497 -52.70 5.04 4.62
N ALA A 498 -52.13 5.46 3.48
CA ALA A 498 -51.18 4.65 2.72
C ALA A 498 -49.87 4.44 3.50
N LEU A 499 -49.37 5.49 4.18
CA LEU A 499 -48.18 5.42 5.02
C LEU A 499 -48.36 4.45 6.21
N GLU A 500 -49.47 4.54 6.93
CA GLU A 500 -49.81 3.64 8.05
C GLU A 500 -50.06 2.18 7.61
N SER A 501 -50.65 1.98 6.42
CA SER A 501 -50.82 0.64 5.85
C SER A 501 -49.48 0.00 5.47
N THR A 502 -48.54 0.81 4.96
CA THR A 502 -47.18 0.38 4.60
C THR A 502 -46.38 0.03 5.85
N LYS A 503 -46.48 0.80 6.94
CA LYS A 503 -45.85 0.53 8.25
C LYS A 503 -46.18 -0.86 8.81
N LYS A 504 -47.37 -1.41 8.52
CA LYS A 504 -47.81 -2.73 9.01
C LYS A 504 -47.25 -3.94 8.26
N HIS A 505 -46.84 -3.74 7.00
CA HIS A 505 -46.47 -4.85 6.10
C HIS A 505 -44.99 -4.81 5.69
N PHE A 506 -44.31 -3.71 6.00
CA PHE A 506 -42.95 -3.43 5.58
C PHE A 506 -42.04 -3.30 6.79
N ASP A 507 -40.98 -4.09 6.82
CA ASP A 507 -39.85 -3.91 7.72
C ASP A 507 -38.87 -2.92 7.05
N PRO A 508 -38.78 -1.66 7.52
CA PRO A 508 -37.93 -0.63 6.91
C PRO A 508 -36.43 -0.98 6.90
N ASP A 509 -36.01 -1.99 7.68
CA ASP A 509 -34.63 -2.46 7.70
C ASP A 509 -34.31 -3.39 6.51
N TYR A 510 -35.33 -4.03 5.92
CA TYR A 510 -35.18 -5.14 4.97
C TYR A 510 -35.13 -4.71 3.49
N PHE A 511 -35.85 -3.65 3.09
CA PHE A 511 -35.86 -3.16 1.68
C PHE A 511 -34.90 -1.99 1.43
N SER A 512 -34.12 -1.60 2.44
CA SER A 512 -32.97 -0.70 2.28
C SER A 512 -31.86 -1.39 1.50
N MET A 513 -32.14 -1.69 0.23
CA MET A 513 -31.23 -2.37 -0.65
C MET A 513 -30.39 -1.36 -1.43
N THR A 514 -29.08 -1.32 -1.31
CA THR A 514 -28.18 -2.01 -0.36
C THR A 514 -26.75 -1.56 -0.60
N LEU A 515 -26.44 -0.98 -1.76
CA LEU A 515 -25.08 -0.61 -2.09
C LEU A 515 -24.88 0.90 -1.97
N GLN A 516 -25.73 1.75 -2.56
CA GLN A 516 -25.48 3.20 -2.56
C GLN A 516 -25.81 3.87 -1.22
N LYS A 517 -26.99 3.65 -0.60
CA LYS A 517 -27.26 4.15 0.77
C LYS A 517 -26.31 3.55 1.77
N ALA A 518 -25.95 2.29 1.62
CA ALA A 518 -25.12 1.64 2.61
C ALA A 518 -23.61 1.90 2.33
N LEU A 519 -23.21 2.38 1.15
CA LEU A 519 -21.92 3.05 0.97
C LEU A 519 -21.94 4.46 1.58
N LEU A 520 -23.07 5.17 1.48
CA LEU A 520 -23.28 6.48 2.10
C LEU A 520 -23.51 6.42 3.62
N GLY A 521 -23.99 5.30 4.17
CA GLY A 521 -24.23 5.09 5.60
C GLY A 521 -22.94 4.96 6.42
N LEU A 522 -21.80 4.72 5.76
CA LEU A 522 -20.45 4.92 6.34
C LEU A 522 -20.20 6.36 6.76
N LEU A 523 -20.89 7.33 6.13
CA LEU A 523 -20.83 8.74 6.50
C LEU A 523 -21.71 9.03 7.73
N SER A 524 -22.58 8.10 8.10
CA SER A 524 -23.57 8.22 9.17
C SER A 524 -23.23 7.37 10.40
N TYR A 525 -22.04 6.73 10.44
CA TYR A 525 -21.55 6.11 11.66
C TYR A 525 -21.33 7.19 12.71
N ASP A 526 -21.93 7.00 13.89
CA ASP A 526 -21.68 7.84 15.05
C ASP A 526 -20.17 7.95 15.30
N ASP A 527 -19.67 9.14 15.66
CA ASP A 527 -18.22 9.34 15.84
C ASP A 527 -17.64 8.38 16.90
N GLY A 528 -18.42 7.99 17.91
CA GLY A 528 -18.03 6.97 18.88
C GLY A 528 -17.90 5.59 18.27
N VAL A 529 -18.83 5.20 17.39
CA VAL A 529 -18.78 3.93 16.64
C VAL A 529 -17.68 3.97 15.57
N ALA A 530 -17.53 5.06 14.82
CA ALA A 530 -16.50 5.27 13.83
C ALA A 530 -15.10 5.28 14.48
N ASN A 531 -14.94 5.92 15.63
CA ASN A 531 -13.69 5.89 16.40
C ASN A 531 -13.46 4.51 17.02
N LEU A 532 -14.48 3.84 17.58
CA LEU A 532 -14.32 2.47 18.07
C LEU A 532 -13.86 1.52 16.95
N ILE A 533 -14.48 1.62 15.77
CA ILE A 533 -14.08 0.90 14.58
C ILE A 533 -12.66 1.31 14.19
N VAL A 534 -12.34 2.60 14.09
CA VAL A 534 -11.01 3.02 13.67
C VAL A 534 -9.94 2.55 14.67
N ASP A 535 -10.21 2.63 15.96
CA ASP A 535 -9.26 2.32 17.01
C ASP A 535 -8.99 0.81 17.10
N ASN A 536 -9.99 -0.01 16.77
CA ASN A 536 -9.91 -1.45 16.93
C ASN A 536 -9.78 -2.23 15.62
N ASN A 537 -10.17 -1.67 14.47
CA ASN A 537 -10.17 -2.32 13.15
C ASN A 537 -8.74 -2.62 12.70
N LYS A 538 -8.54 -3.85 12.23
CA LYS A 538 -7.23 -4.35 11.83
C LYS A 538 -6.89 -3.96 10.39
N ASN A 539 -7.87 -3.57 9.59
CA ASN A 539 -7.71 -3.10 8.23
C ASN A 539 -7.40 -1.59 8.18
N ILE A 540 -6.14 -1.25 7.90
CA ILE A 540 -5.63 0.13 7.88
C ILE A 540 -6.35 1.01 6.84
N PRO A 541 -6.55 0.56 5.58
CA PRO A 541 -7.37 1.29 4.62
C PRO A 541 -8.79 1.58 5.12
N ALA A 542 -9.43 0.61 5.80
CA ALA A 542 -10.76 0.78 6.40
C ALA A 542 -10.82 1.96 7.40
N ARG A 543 -9.77 2.07 8.22
CA ARG A 543 -9.57 3.16 9.17
C ARG A 543 -9.33 4.50 8.48
N GLU A 544 -8.42 4.52 7.51
CA GLU A 544 -8.00 5.73 6.80
C GLU A 544 -9.16 6.36 6.01
N PHE A 545 -10.00 5.55 5.38
CA PHE A 545 -11.19 6.03 4.68
C PHE A 545 -12.28 6.58 5.61
N LEU A 546 -12.55 5.93 6.75
CA LEU A 546 -13.51 6.42 7.74
C LEU A 546 -13.07 7.78 8.34
N MET A 547 -11.75 8.00 8.45
CA MET A 547 -11.11 9.23 8.93
C MET A 547 -10.90 10.32 7.86
N LYS A 548 -11.11 10.02 6.57
CA LYS A 548 -10.84 10.97 5.49
C LYS A 548 -11.90 12.08 5.45
N SER A 549 -11.47 13.34 5.37
CA SER A 549 -12.37 14.52 5.35
C SER A 549 -13.33 14.55 4.14
N ASP A 550 -12.89 13.98 3.03
CA ASP A 550 -13.51 14.03 1.71
C ASP A 550 -13.92 12.64 1.21
N LYS A 551 -14.14 11.70 2.14
CA LYS A 551 -14.65 10.32 1.91
C LYS A 551 -15.90 10.26 1.03
N LYS A 552 -16.76 11.29 1.09
CA LYS A 552 -17.92 11.46 0.19
C LYS A 552 -17.51 11.47 -1.29
N LYS A 553 -16.40 12.12 -1.63
CA LYS A 553 -15.88 12.24 -3.01
C LYS A 553 -15.35 10.91 -3.55
N ASP A 554 -14.76 10.08 -2.69
CA ASP A 554 -14.30 8.74 -3.05
C ASP A 554 -15.47 7.76 -3.22
N ILE A 555 -16.51 7.89 -2.39
CA ILE A 555 -17.78 7.16 -2.54
C ILE A 555 -18.48 7.59 -3.83
N GLU A 556 -18.57 8.89 -4.13
CA GLU A 556 -19.14 9.41 -5.38
C GLU A 556 -18.33 8.97 -6.62
N LYS A 557 -16.99 8.91 -6.52
CA LYS A 557 -16.11 8.38 -7.55
C LYS A 557 -16.36 6.88 -7.78
N LEU A 558 -16.43 6.09 -6.71
CA LEU A 558 -16.73 4.65 -6.75
C LEU A 558 -18.08 4.39 -7.41
N ILE A 559 -19.11 5.13 -6.99
CA ILE A 559 -20.45 5.04 -7.58
C ILE A 559 -20.33 5.27 -9.08
N LYS A 560 -19.71 6.38 -9.52
CA LYS A 560 -19.54 6.71 -10.95
C LYS A 560 -18.74 5.67 -11.75
N GLU A 561 -17.72 5.04 -11.16
CA GLU A 561 -16.97 3.94 -11.77
C GLU A 561 -17.85 2.69 -11.95
N LEU A 562 -18.67 2.35 -10.95
CA LEU A 562 -19.62 1.25 -11.02
C LEU A 562 -20.73 1.52 -12.05
N GLU A 563 -21.27 2.75 -12.12
CA GLU A 563 -22.26 3.12 -13.15
C GLU A 563 -21.67 3.06 -14.57
N THR A 564 -20.39 3.41 -14.71
CA THR A 564 -19.67 3.37 -16.00
C THR A 564 -19.42 1.92 -16.43
N LEU A 565 -19.06 1.04 -15.48
CA LEU A 565 -18.93 -0.40 -15.73
C LEU A 565 -20.26 -1.00 -16.16
N GLU A 566 -21.33 -0.72 -15.43
CA GLU A 566 -22.67 -1.22 -15.71
C GLU A 566 -23.22 -0.72 -17.06
N LYS A 567 -23.00 0.55 -17.41
CA LYS A 567 -23.30 1.11 -18.75
C LYS A 567 -22.47 0.47 -19.85
N SER A 568 -21.21 0.14 -19.57
CA SER A 568 -20.32 -0.51 -20.54
C SER A 568 -20.68 -1.97 -20.76
N VAL A 569 -21.19 -2.67 -19.76
CA VAL A 569 -21.58 -4.09 -19.84
C VAL A 569 -22.99 -4.26 -20.45
N LYS A 570 -23.83 -3.22 -20.37
CA LYS A 570 -25.20 -3.17 -20.91
C LYS A 570 -25.38 -3.61 -22.38
N PRO A 571 -24.50 -3.26 -23.34
CA PRO A 571 -24.60 -3.68 -24.74
C PRO A 571 -24.12 -5.11 -25.01
N PHE A 572 -23.43 -5.76 -24.07
CA PHE A 572 -22.70 -7.02 -24.27
C PHE A 572 -23.52 -8.28 -23.95
N VAL A 573 -24.84 -8.12 -23.87
CA VAL A 573 -25.81 -9.20 -23.73
C VAL A 573 -25.89 -9.98 -25.05
N SER A 574 -25.25 -11.14 -25.07
CA SER A 574 -25.13 -12.09 -26.18
C SER A 574 -24.15 -11.70 -27.30
N LYS A 575 -22.98 -12.38 -27.33
CA LYS A 575 -22.39 -13.12 -28.47
C LYS A 575 -20.86 -13.19 -28.35
N ASP A 576 -20.37 -14.41 -28.12
CA ASP A 576 -18.96 -14.87 -28.21
C ASP A 576 -17.92 -14.32 -27.21
N PHE A 577 -16.80 -15.07 -27.11
CA PHE A 577 -15.66 -14.83 -26.21
C PHE A 577 -15.04 -13.43 -26.36
N GLU A 578 -15.15 -12.82 -27.54
CA GLU A 578 -14.59 -11.51 -27.85
C GLU A 578 -15.37 -10.38 -27.14
N THR A 579 -16.65 -10.60 -26.88
CA THR A 579 -17.53 -9.64 -26.22
C THR A 579 -17.37 -9.69 -24.69
N LEU A 580 -17.12 -10.87 -24.13
CA LEU A 580 -16.75 -11.08 -22.72
C LEU A 580 -15.37 -10.45 -22.40
N ARG A 581 -14.45 -10.49 -23.38
CA ARG A 581 -13.15 -9.81 -23.35
C ARG A 581 -13.28 -8.29 -23.19
N GLN A 582 -14.19 -7.65 -23.90
CA GLN A 582 -14.40 -6.20 -23.82
C GLN A 582 -15.02 -5.76 -22.48
N ALA A 583 -15.90 -6.59 -21.90
CA ALA A 583 -16.45 -6.38 -20.57
C ALA A 583 -15.35 -6.48 -19.49
N LEU A 584 -14.49 -7.51 -19.54
CA LEU A 584 -13.36 -7.67 -18.62
C LEU A 584 -12.34 -6.54 -18.74
N ASN A 585 -12.02 -6.09 -19.97
CA ASN A 585 -11.13 -4.94 -20.19
C ASN A 585 -11.72 -3.61 -19.69
N THR A 586 -13.04 -3.49 -19.59
CA THR A 586 -13.68 -2.30 -19.01
C THR A 586 -13.73 -2.40 -17.48
N ALA A 587 -13.92 -3.60 -16.92
CA ALA A 587 -13.82 -3.88 -15.48
C ALA A 587 -12.41 -3.60 -14.92
N VAL A 588 -11.36 -3.81 -15.71
CA VAL A 588 -9.96 -3.47 -15.39
C VAL A 588 -9.76 -1.98 -15.05
N ASN A 589 -10.63 -1.10 -15.52
CA ASN A 589 -10.54 0.34 -15.27
C ASN A 589 -11.37 0.83 -14.06
N VAL A 590 -12.05 -0.08 -13.35
CA VAL A 590 -12.77 0.21 -12.10
C VAL A 590 -11.82 0.00 -10.94
N THR A 591 -11.56 1.06 -10.17
CA THR A 591 -10.54 1.01 -9.10
C THR A 591 -11.10 0.65 -7.74
N GLY A 592 -12.37 0.94 -7.46
CA GLY A 592 -12.96 0.57 -6.18
C GLY A 592 -12.51 1.46 -5.00
N LEU A 593 -12.75 0.99 -3.78
CA LEU A 593 -12.15 1.53 -2.55
C LEU A 593 -10.81 0.83 -2.32
N GLN A 594 -9.72 1.47 -2.75
CA GLN A 594 -8.39 0.86 -2.69
C GLN A 594 -8.00 0.51 -1.24
N GLY A 595 -7.67 -0.76 -1.01
CA GLY A 595 -7.32 -1.36 0.27
C GLY A 595 -8.49 -1.87 1.13
N PHE A 596 -9.75 -1.72 0.69
CA PHE A 596 -10.96 -2.06 1.48
C PHE A 596 -11.40 -3.52 1.44
N GLU A 597 -10.59 -4.42 0.87
CA GLU A 597 -10.94 -5.81 0.53
C GLU A 597 -11.65 -6.59 1.66
N TYR A 598 -11.24 -6.40 2.92
CA TYR A 598 -11.87 -7.02 4.11
C TYR A 598 -12.45 -6.01 5.10
N GLY A 599 -12.43 -4.71 4.76
CA GLY A 599 -12.70 -3.62 5.68
C GLY A 599 -14.05 -3.77 6.38
N PHE A 600 -15.11 -4.06 5.64
CA PHE A 600 -16.46 -4.21 6.21
C PHE A 600 -16.66 -5.50 7.03
N ARG A 601 -15.92 -6.58 6.72
CA ARG A 601 -15.99 -7.83 7.50
C ARG A 601 -15.36 -7.64 8.87
N ASP A 602 -14.24 -6.92 8.92
CA ASP A 602 -13.60 -6.54 10.18
C ASP A 602 -14.46 -5.56 11.00
N ILE A 603 -15.18 -4.64 10.34
CA ILE A 603 -16.16 -3.77 11.01
C ILE A 603 -17.29 -4.60 11.63
N MET A 604 -17.84 -5.55 10.89
CA MET A 604 -18.93 -6.42 11.34
C MET A 604 -18.54 -7.25 12.56
N ASP A 605 -17.38 -7.91 12.50
CA ASP A 605 -16.90 -8.76 13.61
C ASP A 605 -16.65 -7.94 14.87
N GLN A 606 -16.25 -6.68 14.73
CA GLN A 606 -16.04 -5.77 15.86
C GLN A 606 -17.33 -5.32 16.51
N MET A 607 -18.33 -4.96 15.72
CA MET A 607 -19.62 -4.57 16.26
C MET A 607 -20.38 -5.77 16.86
N ALA A 608 -20.15 -6.99 16.34
CA ALA A 608 -20.78 -8.21 16.84
C ALA A 608 -20.26 -8.65 18.23
N LEU A 609 -19.02 -8.29 18.57
CA LEU A 609 -18.33 -8.67 19.81
C LEU A 609 -18.28 -7.53 20.83
N TYR A 610 -18.89 -6.39 20.53
CA TYR A 610 -18.92 -5.23 21.39
C TYR A 610 -19.69 -5.50 22.69
N GLY A 611 -19.09 -5.18 23.84
CA GLY A 611 -19.66 -5.45 25.18
C GLY A 611 -19.34 -6.84 25.76
N GLN A 612 -18.67 -7.70 24.99
CA GLN A 612 -18.01 -8.91 25.52
C GLN A 612 -16.54 -8.60 25.80
N THR A 613 -15.92 -9.31 26.76
CA THR A 613 -14.63 -8.99 27.42
C THR A 613 -13.39 -8.74 26.52
N ILE A 614 -13.51 -8.85 25.20
CA ILE A 614 -12.43 -8.73 24.21
C ILE A 614 -12.46 -7.38 23.46
N TYR A 615 -13.61 -6.71 23.37
CA TYR A 615 -13.75 -5.35 22.84
C TYR A 615 -14.55 -4.49 23.82
N ASN A 616 -13.84 -3.99 24.84
CA ASN A 616 -14.40 -3.03 25.79
C ASN A 616 -14.04 -1.61 25.34
N GLY A 617 -15.02 -0.91 24.79
CA GLY A 617 -14.98 0.54 24.58
C GLY A 617 -15.89 1.28 25.56
N PRO A 618 -15.84 2.62 25.61
CA PRO A 618 -16.79 3.41 26.39
C PRO A 618 -18.24 3.10 25.96
N PRO A 619 -19.23 3.05 26.87
CA PRO A 619 -20.60 2.64 26.53
C PRO A 619 -21.13 3.45 25.34
N LEU A 620 -21.50 2.74 24.28
CA LEU A 620 -22.01 3.32 23.04
C LEU A 620 -23.52 3.12 22.99
N PRO A 621 -24.28 4.02 22.34
CA PRO A 621 -25.71 3.83 22.18
C PRO A 621 -25.99 2.50 21.46
N GLU A 622 -26.87 1.69 22.05
CA GLU A 622 -27.18 0.34 21.54
C GLU A 622 -27.66 0.37 20.09
N GLU A 623 -28.43 1.39 19.71
CA GLU A 623 -28.88 1.61 18.34
C GLU A 623 -27.74 1.93 17.36
N SER A 624 -26.71 2.67 17.77
CA SER A 624 -25.56 3.03 16.92
C SER A 624 -24.67 1.81 16.64
N VAL A 625 -24.49 0.94 17.64
CA VAL A 625 -23.75 -0.32 17.49
C VAL A 625 -24.53 -1.30 16.61
N LYS A 626 -25.83 -1.43 16.84
CA LYS A 626 -26.72 -2.27 16.03
C LYS A 626 -26.75 -1.81 14.57
N PHE A 627 -26.85 -0.50 14.33
CA PHE A 627 -26.80 0.10 13.00
C PHE A 627 -25.49 -0.21 12.29
N ALA A 628 -24.33 0.00 12.93
CA ALA A 628 -23.04 -0.29 12.31
C ALA A 628 -22.81 -1.79 12.07
N LEU A 629 -23.30 -2.66 12.96
CA LEU A 629 -23.24 -4.11 12.81
C LEU A 629 -24.06 -4.60 11.61
N GLU A 630 -25.32 -4.18 11.51
CA GLU A 630 -26.21 -4.55 10.41
C GLU A 630 -25.73 -3.98 9.08
N HIS A 631 -25.19 -2.76 9.10
CA HIS A 631 -24.64 -2.08 7.94
C HIS A 631 -23.36 -2.74 7.40
N SER A 632 -22.40 -3.05 8.27
CA SER A 632 -21.14 -3.69 7.88
C SER A 632 -21.32 -5.15 7.46
N ARG A 633 -22.27 -5.88 8.07
CA ARG A 633 -22.68 -7.22 7.64
C ARG A 633 -23.16 -7.27 6.19
N LYS A 634 -23.79 -6.20 5.69
CA LYS A 634 -24.26 -6.10 4.29
C LYS A 634 -23.11 -6.03 3.27
N PHE A 635 -21.91 -5.57 3.66
CA PHE A 635 -20.76 -5.37 2.77
C PHE A 635 -19.54 -6.25 3.03
N ALA A 636 -19.53 -6.96 4.16
CA ALA A 636 -18.44 -7.83 4.59
C ALA A 636 -17.98 -8.83 3.51
N ASP A 637 -18.89 -9.20 2.60
CA ASP A 637 -18.69 -10.26 1.63
C ASP A 637 -18.50 -9.74 0.19
N LEU A 638 -18.59 -8.41 -0.04
CA LEU A 638 -18.66 -7.81 -1.39
C LEU A 638 -17.32 -7.33 -1.98
N GLY A 639 -16.24 -7.27 -1.21
CA GLY A 639 -14.88 -7.00 -1.71
C GLY A 639 -14.77 -5.77 -2.63
N LEU A 640 -14.94 -4.56 -2.09
CA LEU A 640 -15.12 -3.34 -2.89
C LEU A 640 -13.82 -2.68 -3.41
N ASP A 641 -12.67 -3.33 -3.25
CA ASP A 641 -11.39 -2.92 -3.86
C ASP A 641 -11.19 -3.66 -5.19
N PHE A 642 -11.79 -3.17 -6.26
CA PHE A 642 -11.68 -3.80 -7.58
C PHE A 642 -10.25 -3.70 -8.18
N SER A 643 -9.39 -2.81 -7.64
CA SER A 643 -8.02 -2.64 -8.12
C SER A 643 -7.06 -3.76 -7.69
N SER A 644 -7.40 -4.52 -6.64
CA SER A 644 -6.62 -5.69 -6.23
C SER A 644 -6.72 -6.83 -7.26
N HIS A 645 -7.82 -6.87 -8.03
CA HIS A 645 -8.12 -7.91 -9.02
C HIS A 645 -7.81 -7.50 -10.47
N THR A 646 -7.27 -6.30 -10.72
CA THR A 646 -6.94 -5.81 -12.07
C THR A 646 -5.98 -6.75 -12.81
N GLY A 647 -5.00 -7.33 -12.10
CA GLY A 647 -4.08 -8.31 -12.67
C GLY A 647 -4.76 -9.63 -13.04
N ASP A 648 -5.70 -10.07 -12.21
CA ASP A 648 -6.46 -11.31 -12.40
C ASP A 648 -7.48 -11.16 -13.53
N LEU A 649 -8.14 -10.02 -13.65
CA LEU A 649 -9.08 -9.70 -14.74
C LEU A 649 -8.37 -9.56 -16.10
N LEU A 650 -7.17 -8.97 -16.13
CA LEU A 650 -6.31 -8.92 -17.32
C LEU A 650 -5.81 -10.31 -17.72
N ALA A 651 -5.46 -11.16 -16.73
CA ALA A 651 -5.02 -12.52 -16.97
C ALA A 651 -6.19 -13.41 -17.45
N ALA A 652 -7.38 -13.28 -16.85
CA ALA A 652 -8.60 -13.99 -17.26
C ALA A 652 -8.97 -13.65 -18.71
N SER A 653 -8.94 -12.36 -19.08
CA SER A 653 -9.16 -11.88 -20.44
C SER A 653 -8.23 -12.54 -21.48
N LEU A 654 -6.96 -12.79 -21.11
CA LEU A 654 -5.95 -13.41 -21.97
C LEU A 654 -6.00 -14.95 -21.98
N SER A 655 -6.51 -15.58 -20.92
CA SER A 655 -6.48 -17.05 -20.75
C SER A 655 -7.61 -17.74 -21.54
N PHE A 656 -8.72 -17.05 -21.80
CA PHE A 656 -9.81 -17.56 -22.63
C PHE A 656 -9.40 -17.88 -24.07
N ASP A 657 -8.44 -17.15 -24.65
CA ASP A 657 -7.92 -17.43 -26.00
C ASP A 657 -7.05 -18.69 -26.02
N ASN A 658 -6.20 -18.89 -25.01
CA ASN A 658 -5.29 -20.05 -24.93
C ASN A 658 -6.01 -21.35 -24.57
N ILE A 659 -6.95 -21.32 -23.61
CA ILE A 659 -7.69 -22.52 -23.19
C ILE A 659 -8.55 -23.04 -24.33
N ARG A 660 -9.26 -22.16 -25.04
CA ARG A 660 -10.13 -22.54 -26.18
C ARG A 660 -9.33 -23.13 -27.34
N GLU A 661 -8.14 -22.61 -27.63
CA GLU A 661 -7.30 -23.08 -28.73
C GLU A 661 -6.60 -24.41 -28.40
N GLU A 662 -6.10 -24.58 -27.17
CA GLU A 662 -5.45 -25.81 -26.70
C GLU A 662 -6.45 -26.97 -26.50
N PHE A 663 -7.65 -26.70 -25.98
CA PHE A 663 -8.67 -27.75 -25.78
C PHE A 663 -9.23 -28.28 -27.10
N ASN A 664 -9.45 -27.40 -28.09
CA ASN A 664 -9.87 -27.79 -29.45
C ASN A 664 -8.76 -28.55 -30.20
N THR A 665 -7.49 -28.28 -29.88
CA THR A 665 -6.30 -28.95 -30.43
C THR A 665 -6.02 -30.30 -29.77
N MET A 666 -6.18 -30.41 -28.44
CA MET A 666 -5.96 -31.63 -27.65
C MET A 666 -6.99 -32.74 -27.95
N PHE A 667 -8.24 -32.36 -28.30
CA PHE A 667 -9.33 -33.31 -28.59
C PHE A 667 -9.82 -33.31 -30.06
N GLY A 668 -9.28 -32.44 -30.92
CA GLY A 668 -9.48 -32.42 -32.36
C GLY A 668 -10.90 -32.08 -32.83
N LEU A 669 -11.46 -30.92 -32.42
CA LEU A 669 -12.90 -30.60 -32.52
C LEU A 669 -13.33 -29.58 -33.63
N ASN A 670 -12.47 -29.20 -34.59
CA ASN A 670 -12.90 -28.34 -35.72
C ASN A 670 -13.81 -29.10 -36.74
N PRO A 671 -15.03 -28.62 -37.13
CA PRO A 671 -15.90 -29.31 -38.10
C PRO A 671 -15.95 -28.63 -39.50
N PRO A 672 -16.53 -29.23 -40.58
CA PRO A 672 -16.46 -30.63 -41.07
C PRO A 672 -16.34 -30.75 -42.64
N VAL A 673 -15.91 -31.89 -43.20
CA VAL A 673 -16.51 -32.51 -44.41
C VAL A 673 -16.48 -34.04 -44.26
N HIS A 674 -17.63 -34.67 -44.42
CA HIS A 674 -17.81 -36.12 -44.39
C HIS A 674 -17.29 -36.80 -45.67
N GLU A 675 -16.52 -37.88 -45.53
CA GLU A 675 -16.95 -39.20 -46.00
C GLU A 675 -16.12 -40.35 -45.38
N LYS A 676 -16.72 -41.54 -45.40
CA LYS A 676 -16.56 -42.62 -44.42
C LYS A 676 -15.27 -43.45 -44.52
N THR A 677 -14.77 -43.75 -43.30
CA THR A 677 -14.16 -45.00 -42.79
C THR A 677 -12.76 -45.47 -43.22
N ILE A 678 -11.86 -45.46 -42.19
CA ILE A 678 -10.94 -46.54 -41.72
C ILE A 678 -9.71 -46.81 -42.61
N LYS A 679 -8.44 -46.77 -42.19
CA LYS A 679 -7.70 -46.74 -40.91
C LYS A 679 -6.25 -46.38 -41.30
N ASP A 680 -5.65 -45.26 -40.86
CA ASP A 680 -4.36 -44.83 -41.48
C ASP A 680 -3.50 -43.84 -40.61
N PRO A 681 -2.30 -43.38 -41.04
CA PRO A 681 -0.98 -43.56 -40.41
C PRO A 681 -0.30 -42.23 -39.99
N TRP A 682 -1.06 -41.35 -39.33
CA TRP A 682 -0.70 -39.95 -39.00
C TRP A 682 0.28 -39.78 -37.82
N LEU A 683 0.41 -40.79 -36.96
CA LEU A 683 1.21 -40.73 -35.73
C LEU A 683 2.69 -40.39 -35.98
N ILE A 684 3.24 -40.82 -37.13
CA ILE A 684 4.64 -40.59 -37.51
C ILE A 684 4.90 -39.14 -37.90
N VAL A 685 3.92 -38.46 -38.51
CA VAL A 685 4.03 -37.05 -38.94
C VAL A 685 4.02 -36.12 -37.72
N VAL A 686 3.21 -36.43 -36.71
CA VAL A 686 3.08 -35.63 -35.47
C VAL A 686 4.36 -35.65 -34.63
N ILE A 687 5.03 -36.81 -34.54
CA ILE A 687 6.30 -36.94 -33.80
C ILE A 687 7.41 -36.09 -34.43
N ILE A 688 7.45 -35.96 -35.77
CA ILE A 688 8.43 -35.12 -36.48
C ILE A 688 8.15 -33.63 -36.20
N SER A 689 6.89 -33.19 -36.25
CA SER A 689 6.51 -31.80 -36.01
C SER A 689 6.78 -31.32 -34.58
N VAL A 690 6.57 -32.19 -33.59
CA VAL A 690 6.77 -31.87 -32.16
C VAL A 690 8.26 -31.74 -31.80
N CYS A 691 9.14 -32.50 -32.45
CA CYS A 691 10.60 -32.32 -32.30
C CYS A 691 11.08 -31.00 -32.92
N ILE A 692 10.49 -30.60 -34.06
CA ILE A 692 10.78 -29.30 -34.70
C ILE A 692 10.36 -28.15 -33.79
N PHE A 693 9.19 -28.23 -33.13
CA PHE A 693 8.72 -27.16 -32.25
C PHE A 693 9.58 -26.97 -30.99
N LEU A 694 10.02 -28.04 -30.33
CA LEU A 694 10.94 -27.89 -29.18
C LEU A 694 12.30 -27.30 -29.59
N LEU A 695 12.82 -27.69 -30.76
CA LEU A 695 14.00 -27.04 -31.32
C LEU A 695 13.73 -25.56 -31.63
N LEU A 696 12.51 -25.19 -32.03
CA LEU A 696 12.11 -23.81 -32.23
C LEU A 696 12.00 -23.03 -30.90
N VAL A 697 11.47 -23.60 -29.82
CA VAL A 697 11.35 -22.91 -28.51
C VAL A 697 12.69 -22.75 -27.81
N ILE A 698 13.51 -23.81 -27.78
CA ILE A 698 14.90 -23.71 -27.34
C ILE A 698 15.64 -22.73 -28.28
N GLY A 699 15.32 -22.77 -29.57
CA GLY A 699 15.73 -21.77 -30.54
C GLY A 699 15.35 -20.35 -30.11
N VAL A 700 14.09 -20.08 -29.74
CA VAL A 700 13.59 -18.75 -29.34
C VAL A 700 14.21 -18.29 -28.02
N LEU A 701 14.39 -19.17 -27.03
CA LEU A 701 15.04 -18.82 -25.77
C LEU A 701 16.55 -18.58 -25.95
N LEU A 702 17.20 -19.37 -26.80
CA LEU A 702 18.57 -19.10 -27.20
C LEU A 702 18.65 -17.79 -28.00
N ILE A 703 17.74 -17.54 -28.95
CA ILE A 703 17.65 -16.29 -29.74
C ILE A 703 17.39 -15.09 -28.81
N TYR A 704 16.50 -15.21 -27.83
CA TYR A 704 16.25 -14.18 -26.83
C TYR A 704 17.50 -13.96 -25.96
N GLY A 705 18.19 -15.03 -25.57
CA GLY A 705 19.51 -14.99 -24.94
C GLY A 705 20.63 -14.47 -25.84
N LEU A 706 20.44 -14.37 -27.16
CA LEU A 706 21.35 -13.68 -28.09
C LEU A 706 21.02 -12.19 -28.20
N THR A 707 19.78 -11.77 -27.86
CA THR A 707 19.43 -10.35 -27.74
C THR A 707 20.13 -9.70 -26.55
N GLU A 708 20.43 -8.41 -26.66
CA GLU A 708 21.06 -7.63 -25.61
C GLU A 708 20.19 -7.55 -24.34
N ARG A 709 18.87 -7.39 -24.51
CA ARG A 709 17.91 -7.31 -23.41
C ARG A 709 17.78 -8.64 -22.66
N GLY A 710 17.71 -9.77 -23.37
CA GLY A 710 17.65 -11.10 -22.75
C GLY A 710 18.93 -11.46 -21.98
N ARG A 711 20.12 -11.18 -22.53
CA ARG A 711 21.39 -11.35 -21.81
C ARG A 711 21.44 -10.56 -20.51
N ASN A 712 21.01 -9.30 -20.56
CA ASN A 712 21.02 -8.41 -19.39
C ASN A 712 20.02 -8.88 -18.32
N GLN A 713 18.83 -9.34 -18.71
CA GLN A 713 17.88 -9.93 -17.77
C GLN A 713 18.40 -11.22 -17.14
N TYR A 714 18.92 -12.17 -17.93
CA TYR A 714 19.51 -13.41 -17.39
C TYR A 714 20.66 -13.12 -16.42
N LYS A 715 21.48 -12.12 -16.71
CA LYS A 715 22.57 -11.67 -15.82
C LYS A 715 22.05 -11.04 -14.53
N ASN A 716 21.03 -10.20 -14.57
CA ASN A 716 20.44 -9.59 -13.36
C ASN A 716 19.77 -10.65 -12.47
N LEU A 717 19.06 -11.60 -13.08
CA LEU A 717 18.43 -12.71 -12.38
C LEU A 717 19.50 -13.57 -11.69
N TYR A 718 20.58 -13.89 -12.41
CA TYR A 718 21.73 -14.60 -11.84
C TYR A 718 22.33 -13.85 -10.65
N LEU A 719 22.55 -12.54 -10.75
CA LEU A 719 23.14 -11.74 -9.67
C LEU A 719 22.24 -11.62 -8.44
N PHE A 720 20.92 -11.58 -8.61
CA PHE A 720 20.00 -11.50 -7.48
C PHE A 720 20.02 -12.78 -6.63
N TYR A 721 20.08 -13.95 -7.28
CA TYR A 721 20.06 -15.24 -6.59
C TYR A 721 21.45 -15.73 -6.16
N PHE A 722 22.47 -15.53 -7.02
CA PHE A 722 23.80 -16.12 -6.90
C PHE A 722 24.95 -15.10 -6.89
N GLY A 723 24.67 -13.80 -6.99
CA GLY A 723 25.69 -12.77 -7.03
C GLY A 723 26.51 -12.70 -5.74
N LYS A 724 27.83 -12.66 -5.88
CA LYS A 724 28.75 -12.46 -4.75
C LYS A 724 28.93 -10.97 -4.46
N PRO A 725 29.37 -10.56 -3.25
CA PRO A 725 29.59 -9.16 -2.92
C PRO A 725 30.40 -8.41 -3.98
N GLU A 726 31.45 -9.04 -4.52
CA GLU A 726 32.32 -8.43 -5.54
C GLU A 726 31.58 -8.07 -6.83
N ASP A 727 30.49 -8.78 -7.17
CA ASP A 727 29.68 -8.48 -8.34
C ASP A 727 28.73 -7.30 -8.13
N PHE A 728 28.30 -7.07 -6.88
CA PHE A 728 27.54 -5.86 -6.51
C PHE A 728 28.47 -4.65 -6.48
N GLU A 729 29.69 -4.79 -5.95
CA GLU A 729 30.71 -3.73 -5.95
C GLU A 729 31.01 -3.20 -7.34
N LYS A 730 31.05 -4.08 -8.36
CA LYS A 730 31.23 -3.67 -9.76
C LYS A 730 30.14 -2.74 -10.28
N ARG A 731 28.94 -2.75 -9.69
CA ARG A 731 27.84 -1.84 -10.06
C ARG A 731 27.76 -0.63 -9.14
N TRP A 732 27.87 -0.83 -7.83
CA TRP A 732 27.83 0.28 -6.86
C TRP A 732 28.97 1.27 -6.99
N ARG A 733 30.09 0.94 -7.64
CA ARG A 733 31.13 1.96 -7.95
C ARG A 733 30.59 3.14 -8.77
N TYR A 734 29.47 2.97 -9.49
CA TYR A 734 28.82 4.03 -10.23
C TYR A 734 27.71 4.74 -9.46
N SER A 735 27.41 4.33 -8.21
CA SER A 735 26.38 4.95 -7.39
C SER A 735 26.61 6.44 -7.18
N LEU A 736 27.87 6.91 -7.16
CA LEU A 736 28.18 8.34 -7.09
C LEU A 736 27.49 9.15 -8.20
N PHE A 737 27.38 8.56 -9.40
CA PHE A 737 26.84 9.20 -10.60
C PHE A 737 25.37 8.84 -10.85
N MET A 738 24.93 7.66 -10.39
CA MET A 738 23.56 7.16 -10.59
C MET A 738 22.58 7.62 -9.51
N ASP A 739 23.05 7.67 -8.27
CA ASP A 739 22.21 7.89 -7.09
C ASP A 739 22.22 9.37 -6.67
N ARG A 740 22.88 10.25 -7.44
CA ARG A 740 22.92 11.70 -7.19
C ARG A 740 22.20 12.51 -8.27
N LYS A 741 21.54 13.58 -7.86
CA LYS A 741 20.94 14.63 -8.72
C LYS A 741 21.37 15.99 -8.17
N ASP A 742 21.90 16.85 -9.03
CA ASP A 742 22.40 18.19 -8.65
C ASP A 742 23.38 18.18 -7.47
N GLY A 743 24.23 17.15 -7.41
CA GLY A 743 25.24 16.96 -6.35
C GLY A 743 24.73 16.29 -5.06
N ARG A 744 23.41 16.16 -4.88
CA ARG A 744 22.77 15.56 -3.69
C ARG A 744 22.36 14.12 -3.92
N ASN A 745 22.39 13.29 -2.88
CA ASN A 745 21.99 11.89 -2.99
C ASN A 745 20.45 11.77 -2.97
N ALA A 746 19.89 11.18 -4.03
CA ALA A 746 18.45 11.09 -4.26
C ALA A 746 17.71 10.30 -3.18
N LEU A 747 18.34 9.30 -2.57
CA LEU A 747 17.76 8.53 -1.46
C LEU A 747 17.70 9.36 -0.17
N LEU A 748 18.75 10.14 0.12
CA LEU A 748 18.79 11.05 1.27
C LEU A 748 17.78 12.19 1.11
N ASP A 749 17.70 12.81 -0.08
CA ASP A 749 16.73 13.88 -0.35
C ASP A 749 15.30 13.36 -0.23
N ALA A 750 14.99 12.21 -0.84
CA ALA A 750 13.67 11.58 -0.70
C ALA A 750 13.32 11.25 0.77
N THR A 751 14.32 10.93 1.59
CA THR A 751 14.13 10.69 3.03
C THR A 751 13.87 11.97 3.80
N ARG A 752 14.58 13.07 3.48
CA ARG A 752 14.39 14.40 4.08
C ARG A 752 13.06 15.03 3.71
N GLU A 753 12.61 14.81 2.47
CA GLU A 753 11.31 15.26 1.94
C GLU A 753 10.12 14.40 2.40
N ILE A 754 10.36 13.35 3.19
CA ILE A 754 9.32 12.45 3.72
C ILE A 754 8.56 11.72 2.59
N ASN A 755 9.24 11.39 1.49
CA ASN A 755 8.61 10.82 0.31
C ASN A 755 8.87 9.31 0.21
N ALA A 756 8.05 8.50 0.89
CA ALA A 756 8.18 7.04 0.91
C ALA A 756 8.10 6.39 -0.49
N LEU A 757 7.37 6.99 -1.43
CA LEU A 757 7.29 6.52 -2.81
C LEU A 757 8.63 6.69 -3.54
N ASN A 758 9.25 7.86 -3.42
CA ASN A 758 10.57 8.13 -3.98
C ASN A 758 11.65 7.26 -3.32
N VAL A 759 11.61 7.07 -1.99
CA VAL A 759 12.49 6.12 -1.29
C VAL A 759 12.33 4.70 -1.86
N LYS A 760 11.09 4.23 -2.06
CA LYS A 760 10.82 2.91 -2.65
C LYS A 760 11.30 2.81 -4.11
N LYS A 761 11.17 3.89 -4.89
CA LYS A 761 11.63 3.98 -6.28
C LYS A 761 13.15 3.85 -6.36
N GLU A 762 13.89 4.66 -5.60
CA GLU A 762 15.37 4.61 -5.60
C GLU A 762 15.88 3.27 -5.05
N ALA A 763 15.24 2.73 -4.01
CA ALA A 763 15.55 1.39 -3.51
C ALA A 763 15.33 0.28 -4.56
N LYS A 764 14.24 0.35 -5.36
CA LYS A 764 13.98 -0.61 -6.45
C LYS A 764 15.02 -0.57 -7.57
N ARG A 765 15.58 0.61 -7.86
CA ARG A 765 16.69 0.80 -8.81
C ARG A 765 18.03 0.29 -8.27
N GLY A 766 18.06 -0.10 -6.99
CA GLY A 766 19.21 -0.64 -6.30
C GLY A 766 20.23 0.40 -5.86
N ALA A 767 19.76 1.63 -5.60
CA ALA A 767 20.55 2.68 -4.97
C ALA A 767 21.18 2.17 -3.65
N TYR A 768 22.36 2.69 -3.29
CA TYR A 768 23.03 2.24 -2.08
C TYR A 768 22.28 2.69 -0.81
N ILE A 769 21.67 1.73 -0.12
CA ILE A 769 20.67 1.99 0.93
C ILE A 769 21.26 2.54 2.25
N ASN A 770 22.57 2.36 2.47
CA ASN A 770 23.28 2.70 3.71
C ASN A 770 24.17 3.93 3.57
N VAL A 771 23.84 4.84 2.65
CA VAL A 771 24.57 6.09 2.44
C VAL A 771 24.54 6.95 3.71
N PHE A 772 25.62 7.67 4.03
CA PHE A 772 25.70 8.63 5.12
C PHE A 772 25.49 10.05 4.61
N THR A 773 24.87 10.88 5.43
CA THR A 773 24.86 12.34 5.25
C THR A 773 26.22 12.93 5.62
N GLU A 774 26.42 14.20 5.24
CA GLU A 774 27.53 15.02 5.72
C GLU A 774 27.55 15.17 7.24
N PHE A 775 26.42 14.95 7.92
CA PHE A 775 26.26 14.93 9.37
C PHE A 775 26.30 13.51 9.96
N GLY A 776 26.87 12.55 9.24
CA GLY A 776 27.12 11.20 9.74
C GLY A 776 25.87 10.37 10.08
N ASN A 777 24.71 10.64 9.47
CA ASN A 777 23.48 9.85 9.65
C ASN A 777 23.11 9.11 8.37
N THR A 778 22.61 7.87 8.48
CA THR A 778 22.05 7.16 7.31
C THR A 778 20.57 7.53 7.08
N PRO A 779 19.96 7.21 5.92
CA PRO A 779 18.52 7.38 5.73
C PRO A 779 17.69 6.77 6.86
N LEU A 780 18.14 5.63 7.40
CA LEU A 780 17.45 4.93 8.48
C LEU A 780 17.58 5.67 9.83
N HIS A 781 18.72 6.30 10.11
CA HIS A 781 18.88 7.18 11.28
C HIS A 781 17.98 8.41 11.16
N LEU A 782 17.96 9.07 9.99
CA LEU A 782 17.16 10.27 9.76
C LEU A 782 15.66 9.98 9.91
N SER A 783 15.16 8.94 9.25
CA SER A 783 13.74 8.58 9.32
C SER A 783 13.33 8.13 10.72
N THR A 784 14.23 7.47 11.46
CA THR A 784 13.97 7.12 12.86
C THR A 784 13.93 8.36 13.75
N LYS A 785 14.96 9.23 13.70
CA LYS A 785 15.03 10.48 14.48
C LYS A 785 13.80 11.36 14.25
N GLN A 786 13.35 11.47 13.00
CA GLN A 786 12.25 12.36 12.62
C GLN A 786 10.85 11.79 12.84
N GLY A 787 10.72 10.47 13.07
CA GLY A 787 9.45 9.81 13.31
C GLY A 787 8.70 9.40 12.03
N TYR A 788 9.38 8.79 11.04
CA TYR A 788 8.78 8.38 9.74
C TYR A 788 8.71 6.84 9.58
N PRO A 789 7.70 6.16 10.16
CA PRO A 789 7.62 4.69 10.18
C PRO A 789 7.55 4.03 8.79
N GLU A 790 6.87 4.63 7.83
CA GLU A 790 6.73 4.08 6.47
C GLU A 790 8.09 4.02 5.76
N ILE A 791 8.91 5.05 5.92
CA ILE A 791 10.26 5.12 5.37
C ILE A 791 11.17 4.12 6.08
N VAL A 792 11.08 4.00 7.41
CA VAL A 792 11.81 2.99 8.19
C VAL A 792 11.51 1.58 7.67
N GLU A 793 10.25 1.23 7.44
CA GLU A 793 9.87 -0.11 6.98
C GLU A 793 10.36 -0.38 5.54
N VAL A 794 10.26 0.61 4.63
CA VAL A 794 10.75 0.49 3.25
C VAL A 794 12.26 0.27 3.21
N LEU A 795 13.03 1.03 4.00
CA LEU A 795 14.49 0.90 4.05
C LEU A 795 14.90 -0.48 4.58
N ILE A 796 14.29 -0.96 5.67
CA ILE A 796 14.57 -2.28 6.26
C ILE A 796 14.27 -3.42 5.26
N LYS A 797 13.10 -3.39 4.62
CA LYS A 797 12.69 -4.42 3.63
C LYS A 797 13.60 -4.46 2.40
N ASN A 798 14.36 -3.40 2.12
CA ASN A 798 15.33 -3.34 1.04
C ASN A 798 16.79 -3.53 1.49
N GLY A 799 17.00 -4.04 2.71
CA GLY A 799 18.31 -4.46 3.19
C GLY A 799 19.14 -3.36 3.86
N ALA A 800 18.51 -2.31 4.37
CA ALA A 800 19.19 -1.33 5.22
C ALA A 800 19.79 -2.00 6.47
N ASP A 801 21.02 -1.63 6.79
CA ASP A 801 21.74 -2.17 7.92
C ASP A 801 21.39 -1.39 9.20
N ARG A 802 20.80 -2.12 10.15
CA ARG A 802 20.31 -1.59 11.42
C ARG A 802 21.38 -1.53 12.50
N SER A 803 22.57 -2.08 12.23
CA SER A 803 23.69 -2.11 13.16
C SER A 803 24.69 -0.97 12.95
N LEU A 804 24.53 -0.18 11.87
CA LEU A 804 25.42 0.94 11.59
C LEU A 804 25.31 2.01 12.66
N LEU A 805 26.44 2.54 13.11
CA LEU A 805 26.49 3.63 14.07
C LEU A 805 26.65 4.97 13.35
N ASN A 806 25.93 5.98 13.82
CA ASN A 806 26.17 7.37 13.45
C ASN A 806 27.35 7.98 14.23
N TYR A 807 27.66 9.26 13.99
CA TYR A 807 28.76 9.96 14.66
C TYR A 807 28.61 10.08 16.19
N GLN A 808 27.42 9.82 16.74
CA GLN A 808 27.14 9.81 18.17
C GLN A 808 27.25 8.40 18.77
N ASN A 809 27.76 7.42 18.01
CA ASN A 809 27.77 6.00 18.35
C ASN A 809 26.38 5.41 18.64
N ARG A 810 25.34 5.95 18.00
CA ARG A 810 23.97 5.45 18.11
C ARG A 810 23.61 4.65 16.88
N THR A 811 22.95 3.53 17.10
CA THR A 811 22.23 2.79 16.04
C THR A 811 21.00 3.58 15.59
N PRO A 812 20.40 3.26 14.43
CA PRO A 812 19.18 3.91 14.00
C PRO A 812 18.05 3.77 15.02
N GLU A 813 17.92 2.61 15.67
CA GLU A 813 16.89 2.36 16.71
C GLU A 813 17.08 3.27 17.93
N GLN A 814 18.33 3.55 18.33
CA GLN A 814 18.66 4.46 19.44
C GLN A 814 18.47 5.95 19.10
N MET A 815 18.07 6.28 17.87
CA MET A 815 17.71 7.66 17.50
C MET A 815 16.30 8.05 17.95
N ILE A 816 15.54 7.12 18.54
CA ILE A 816 14.27 7.40 19.20
C ILE A 816 14.54 8.18 20.50
N PRO A 817 13.96 9.38 20.71
CA PRO A 817 14.24 10.18 21.91
C PRO A 817 13.72 9.52 23.20
N GLU A 818 14.53 9.34 24.25
CA GLU A 818 14.14 8.57 25.45
C GLU A 818 12.84 9.08 26.13
N ASN A 819 12.63 10.40 26.21
CA ASN A 819 11.43 11.02 26.78
C ASN A 819 10.53 11.64 25.69
N TYR A 820 10.42 11.01 24.52
CA TYR A 820 9.62 11.56 23.40
C TYR A 820 8.16 11.83 23.77
N GLN A 821 7.62 11.20 24.82
CA GLN A 821 6.26 11.43 25.31
C GLN A 821 6.07 12.84 25.90
N GLU A 822 7.11 13.37 26.52
CA GLU A 822 7.09 14.72 27.12
C GLU A 822 7.71 15.75 26.17
N THR A 823 8.80 15.39 25.48
CA THR A 823 9.55 16.33 24.63
C THR A 823 9.03 16.43 23.20
N HIS A 824 8.27 15.43 22.71
CA HIS A 824 7.68 15.38 21.37
C HIS A 824 6.25 14.79 21.40
N PRO A 825 5.32 15.37 22.18
CA PRO A 825 3.97 14.83 22.36
C PRO A 825 3.22 14.62 21.03
N GLU A 826 3.54 15.41 20.01
CA GLU A 826 2.96 15.34 18.67
C GLU A 826 3.45 14.14 17.83
N LYS A 827 4.52 13.45 18.24
CA LYS A 827 5.13 12.32 17.52
C LYS A 827 5.07 10.99 18.26
N VAL A 828 4.41 10.92 19.42
CA VAL A 828 4.32 9.72 20.27
C VAL A 828 3.90 8.48 19.50
N GLU A 829 2.82 8.57 18.74
CA GLU A 829 2.31 7.43 17.97
C GLU A 829 3.26 6.99 16.85
N LYS A 830 4.01 7.94 16.26
CA LYS A 830 4.97 7.64 15.21
C LYS A 830 6.19 6.90 15.76
N TYR A 831 6.73 7.31 16.91
CA TYR A 831 7.83 6.61 17.55
C TYR A 831 7.43 5.21 18.03
N LYS A 832 6.23 5.04 18.60
CA LYS A 832 5.68 3.70 18.94
C LYS A 832 5.61 2.75 17.74
N LYS A 833 5.15 3.25 16.58
CA LYS A 833 5.13 2.48 15.32
C LYS A 833 6.54 2.07 14.89
N ILE A 834 7.51 2.97 15.02
CA ILE A 834 8.91 2.68 14.67
C ILE A 834 9.49 1.58 15.58
N GLU A 835 9.25 1.65 16.90
CA GLU A 835 9.64 0.60 17.85
C GLU A 835 9.06 -0.76 17.47
N ALA A 836 7.77 -0.78 17.10
CA ALA A 836 7.10 -2.00 16.63
C ALA A 836 7.73 -2.56 15.33
N ILE A 837 8.13 -1.69 14.39
CA ILE A 837 8.81 -2.10 13.15
C ILE A 837 10.19 -2.71 13.47
N TYR A 838 11.00 -2.09 14.32
CA TYR A 838 12.29 -2.64 14.73
C TYR A 838 12.13 -4.00 15.42
N SER A 839 11.14 -4.14 16.31
CA SER A 839 10.79 -5.41 16.97
C SER A 839 10.38 -6.50 15.97
N LYS A 840 9.43 -6.20 15.07
CA LYS A 840 8.92 -7.11 14.03
C LYS A 840 10.03 -7.66 13.13
N TYR A 841 11.02 -6.84 12.81
CA TYR A 841 12.09 -7.22 11.89
C TYR A 841 13.40 -7.61 12.57
N ARG A 842 13.53 -7.55 13.90
CA ARG A 842 14.81 -7.70 14.64
C ARG A 842 15.67 -8.86 14.11
N ASN A 843 15.06 -10.03 13.92
CA ASN A 843 15.75 -11.26 13.48
C ASN A 843 15.61 -11.59 11.98
N LYS A 844 15.02 -10.71 11.16
CA LYS A 844 14.86 -10.92 9.71
C LYS A 844 15.98 -10.24 8.93
N LYS A 845 16.57 -10.96 7.98
CA LYS A 845 17.56 -10.43 7.03
C LYS A 845 16.93 -10.23 5.66
N PHE A 846 17.15 -9.08 5.06
CA PHE A 846 16.66 -8.75 3.73
C PHE A 846 17.83 -8.68 2.74
N ARG A 847 17.64 -9.24 1.53
CA ARG A 847 18.65 -9.16 0.46
C ARG A 847 18.68 -7.74 -0.11
N LYS A 848 19.88 -7.22 -0.34
CA LYS A 848 20.08 -5.95 -1.06
C LYS A 848 19.60 -6.10 -2.51
N ARG A 849 19.03 -5.03 -3.07
CA ARG A 849 18.58 -5.01 -4.47
C ARG A 849 19.78 -4.99 -5.42
N VAL A 850 19.62 -5.61 -6.59
CA VAL A 850 20.67 -5.59 -7.63
C VAL A 850 20.68 -4.21 -8.27
N PRO A 851 21.80 -3.47 -8.23
CA PRO A 851 21.87 -2.13 -8.81
C PRO A 851 21.72 -2.17 -10.33
N GLU A 852 21.09 -1.15 -10.90
CA GLU A 852 21.04 -0.96 -12.34
C GLU A 852 22.45 -0.88 -12.96
N VAL A 853 22.57 -1.23 -14.24
CA VAL A 853 23.84 -1.10 -14.96
C VAL A 853 24.01 0.35 -15.38
N PHE A 854 25.14 0.97 -15.03
CA PHE A 854 25.47 2.30 -15.51
C PHE A 854 25.81 2.25 -17.01
N PRO A 855 25.09 2.98 -17.88
CA PRO A 855 25.29 2.91 -19.31
C PRO A 855 26.61 3.58 -19.72
N SER A 856 27.38 2.91 -20.57
CA SER A 856 28.66 3.42 -21.09
C SER A 856 28.51 4.71 -21.92
N SER A 857 27.32 4.93 -22.50
CA SER A 857 26.97 6.19 -23.18
C SER A 857 26.87 7.39 -22.24
N SER A 858 26.74 7.17 -20.93
CA SER A 858 26.72 8.23 -19.91
C SER A 858 28.10 8.42 -19.27
N PHE A 859 29.15 7.81 -19.82
CA PHE A 859 30.50 8.08 -19.38
C PHE A 859 30.91 9.49 -19.77
N HIS A 860 31.65 10.16 -18.88
CA HIS A 860 32.37 11.38 -19.14
C HIS A 860 33.83 11.09 -18.80
N ILE A 861 34.62 10.79 -19.82
CA ILE A 861 36.00 10.32 -19.69
C ILE A 861 36.92 11.50 -19.95
N TYR A 862 37.80 11.79 -19.01
CA TYR A 862 38.91 12.71 -19.20
C TYR A 862 40.22 11.91 -19.35
N VAL A 863 41.10 12.34 -20.24
CA VAL A 863 42.43 11.77 -20.43
C VAL A 863 43.45 12.80 -19.95
N GLU A 864 44.35 12.40 -19.07
CA GLU A 864 45.36 13.33 -18.56
C GLU A 864 46.36 13.77 -19.64
N ASP A 865 46.93 14.95 -19.45
CA ASP A 865 47.86 15.56 -20.41
C ASP A 865 49.21 14.82 -20.53
N LYS A 866 49.57 13.99 -19.53
CA LYS A 866 50.81 13.17 -19.54
C LYS A 866 50.69 11.91 -20.40
N ALA A 867 49.48 11.56 -20.83
CA ALA A 867 49.25 10.43 -21.71
C ALA A 867 49.82 10.68 -23.11
N ASP A 868 50.08 9.62 -23.87
CA ASP A 868 50.57 9.74 -25.24
C ASP A 868 49.59 10.54 -26.12
N ILE A 869 50.06 11.63 -26.74
CA ILE A 869 49.23 12.60 -27.46
C ILE A 869 48.56 11.95 -28.69
N ASP A 870 49.30 11.13 -29.42
CA ASP A 870 48.77 10.47 -30.63
C ASP A 870 47.74 9.40 -30.27
N LEU A 871 47.99 8.64 -29.20
CA LEU A 871 47.05 7.69 -28.62
C LEU A 871 45.78 8.39 -28.14
N THR A 872 45.94 9.50 -27.44
CA THR A 872 44.84 10.31 -26.89
C THR A 872 43.97 10.88 -28.01
N ASN A 873 44.57 11.50 -29.01
CA ASN A 873 43.87 12.02 -30.19
C ASN A 873 43.09 10.91 -30.92
N SER A 874 43.71 9.73 -31.06
CA SER A 874 43.06 8.56 -31.67
C SER A 874 41.88 8.07 -30.84
N PHE A 875 42.02 8.01 -29.51
CA PHE A 875 40.96 7.59 -28.60
C PHE A 875 39.79 8.59 -28.58
N MET A 876 40.09 9.89 -28.48
CA MET A 876 39.11 10.97 -28.54
C MET A 876 38.33 10.96 -29.86
N ALA A 877 39.02 10.82 -31.00
CA ALA A 877 38.36 10.74 -32.31
C ALA A 877 37.37 9.57 -32.37
N LYS A 878 37.71 8.43 -31.75
CA LYS A 878 36.89 7.21 -31.74
C LYS A 878 35.72 7.27 -30.76
N PHE A 879 35.89 7.89 -29.59
CA PHE A 879 34.90 7.91 -28.50
C PHE A 879 34.38 9.32 -28.17
N LYS A 880 34.41 10.25 -29.13
CA LYS A 880 34.06 11.68 -28.97
C LYS A 880 32.74 12.01 -28.25
N ALA A 881 31.79 11.06 -28.20
CA ALA A 881 30.51 11.25 -27.54
C ALA A 881 30.58 11.13 -26.00
N ILE A 882 31.62 10.49 -25.47
CA ILE A 882 31.79 10.18 -24.04
C ILE A 882 33.13 10.66 -23.49
N VAL A 883 34.01 11.23 -24.32
CA VAL A 883 35.31 11.79 -23.91
C VAL A 883 35.21 13.30 -23.92
N THR A 884 35.65 13.94 -22.83
CA THR A 884 35.63 15.40 -22.68
C THR A 884 37.06 15.94 -22.73
N PRO A 885 37.29 17.07 -23.43
CA PRO A 885 38.62 17.68 -23.51
C PRO A 885 39.01 18.37 -22.20
N THR A 886 38.04 18.64 -21.34
CA THR A 886 38.23 19.28 -20.04
C THR A 886 37.63 18.43 -18.94
N LEU A 887 38.23 18.52 -17.76
CA LEU A 887 37.68 17.96 -16.55
C LEU A 887 36.41 18.72 -16.16
N ILE A 888 35.31 18.01 -15.91
CA ILE A 888 34.03 18.59 -15.52
C ILE A 888 33.51 17.90 -14.25
N PRO A 889 32.61 18.52 -13.47
CA PRO A 889 32.09 17.91 -12.24
C PRO A 889 31.39 16.56 -12.45
N SER A 890 30.89 16.29 -13.66
CA SER A 890 30.26 15.01 -14.02
C SER A 890 31.22 13.98 -14.60
N THR A 891 32.54 14.24 -14.59
CA THR A 891 33.57 13.29 -15.05
C THR A 891 33.46 11.99 -14.27
N THR A 892 33.24 10.89 -14.98
CA THR A 892 33.08 9.55 -14.38
C THR A 892 34.39 8.80 -14.32
N HIS A 893 35.25 8.96 -15.33
CA HIS A 893 36.53 8.28 -15.42
C HIS A 893 37.65 9.26 -15.74
N VAL A 894 38.82 9.04 -15.15
CA VAL A 894 40.07 9.67 -15.56
C VAL A 894 41.05 8.58 -15.99
N ILE A 895 41.61 8.74 -17.18
CA ILE A 895 42.66 7.88 -17.69
C ILE A 895 44.00 8.50 -17.33
N VAL A 896 44.84 7.71 -16.67
CA VAL A 896 46.16 8.12 -16.21
C VAL A 896 47.25 7.17 -16.71
N LYS A 897 48.43 7.73 -16.92
CA LYS A 897 49.67 7.01 -17.16
C LYS A 897 50.14 6.41 -15.85
N THR A 898 50.55 5.15 -15.93
CA THR A 898 51.09 4.40 -14.80
C THR A 898 52.44 3.81 -15.16
N ASP A 899 53.22 3.43 -14.15
CA ASP A 899 54.43 2.65 -14.36
C ASP A 899 54.13 1.22 -14.88
N SER A 900 55.18 0.41 -15.08
CA SER A 900 55.07 -0.97 -15.56
C SER A 900 54.29 -1.89 -14.62
N ASP A 901 54.23 -1.57 -13.33
CA ASP A 901 53.48 -2.32 -12.32
C ASP A 901 52.03 -1.82 -12.20
N GLY A 902 51.69 -0.76 -12.92
CA GLY A 902 50.36 -0.17 -12.95
C GLY A 902 50.07 0.76 -11.76
N VAL A 903 51.12 1.30 -11.13
CA VAL A 903 51.05 2.28 -10.04
C VAL A 903 51.02 3.69 -10.61
N LEU A 904 50.11 4.52 -10.10
CA LEU A 904 50.03 5.94 -10.45
C LEU A 904 51.06 6.75 -9.66
N GLU A 905 51.91 7.50 -10.33
CA GLU A 905 52.89 8.39 -9.69
C GLU A 905 52.34 9.81 -9.59
N ILE A 906 52.37 10.38 -8.38
CA ILE A 906 51.84 11.72 -8.10
C ILE A 906 52.86 12.59 -7.37
N ASP A 907 52.86 13.88 -7.72
CA ASP A 907 53.80 14.87 -7.20
C ASP A 907 53.17 15.85 -6.20
N GLY A 908 51.83 15.91 -6.14
CA GLY A 908 51.10 16.92 -5.36
C GLY A 908 49.59 16.68 -5.26
N PHE A 909 48.83 17.73 -4.93
CA PHE A 909 47.42 17.65 -4.54
C PHE A 909 46.41 17.47 -5.70
N GLU A 910 46.82 17.71 -6.95
CA GLU A 910 45.94 17.68 -8.11
C GLU A 910 45.23 16.33 -8.28
N TYR A 911 45.99 15.24 -8.24
CA TYR A 911 45.47 13.87 -8.33
C TYR A 911 44.67 13.46 -7.08
N LEU A 912 45.00 14.03 -5.91
CA LEU A 912 44.30 13.72 -4.66
C LEU A 912 42.85 14.16 -4.72
N THR A 913 42.57 15.31 -5.35
CA THR A 913 41.19 15.77 -5.59
C THR A 913 40.40 14.73 -6.37
N TRP A 914 40.99 14.09 -7.40
CA TRP A 914 40.29 13.05 -8.17
C TRP A 914 40.09 11.76 -7.37
N ILE A 915 41.14 11.30 -6.68
CA ILE A 915 41.10 10.09 -5.85
C ILE A 915 40.01 10.25 -4.78
N MET A 916 39.99 11.37 -4.07
CA MET A 916 39.11 11.59 -2.92
C MET A 916 37.70 12.03 -3.31
N ASN A 917 37.48 12.53 -4.51
CA ASN A 917 36.12 12.76 -5.03
C ASN A 917 35.49 11.50 -5.61
N GLY A 918 36.23 10.39 -5.67
CA GLY A 918 35.71 9.09 -6.07
C GLY A 918 35.59 8.88 -7.57
N VAL A 919 36.31 9.68 -8.37
CA VAL A 919 36.40 9.48 -9.82
C VAL A 919 37.03 8.12 -10.09
N ILE A 920 36.56 7.41 -11.11
CA ILE A 920 37.08 6.08 -11.45
C ILE A 920 38.38 6.25 -12.22
N ILE A 921 39.51 5.96 -11.56
CA ILE A 921 40.84 6.12 -12.15
C ILE A 921 41.27 4.81 -12.82
N VAL A 922 41.62 4.90 -14.10
CA VAL A 922 41.97 3.75 -14.95
C VAL A 922 43.29 3.97 -15.68
N LYS A 923 44.00 2.87 -15.96
CA LYS A 923 45.31 2.85 -16.62
C LYS A 923 45.22 3.24 -18.10
N GLU A 924 46.26 3.88 -18.63
CA GLU A 924 46.43 4.24 -20.05
C GLU A 924 46.28 3.03 -20.99
N SER A 925 46.64 1.83 -20.53
CA SER A 925 46.45 0.57 -21.28
C SER A 925 45.00 0.31 -21.68
N TRP A 926 44.03 0.87 -20.93
CA TRP A 926 42.62 0.82 -21.30
C TRP A 926 42.33 1.51 -22.63
N MET A 927 42.94 2.68 -22.90
CA MET A 927 42.79 3.37 -24.19
C MET A 927 43.31 2.51 -25.33
N THR A 928 44.53 1.98 -25.14
CA THR A 928 45.19 1.13 -26.13
C THR A 928 44.32 -0.07 -26.49
N ASP A 929 43.78 -0.75 -25.48
CA ASP A 929 42.98 -1.93 -25.70
C ASP A 929 41.56 -1.61 -26.20
N CYS A 930 40.97 -0.47 -25.83
CA CYS A 930 39.72 0.02 -26.41
C CYS A 930 39.86 0.44 -27.88
N LEU A 931 41.00 1.01 -28.27
CA LEU A 931 41.28 1.32 -29.67
C LEU A 931 41.38 0.04 -30.50
N LYS A 932 42.01 -1.02 -29.96
CA LYS A 932 42.04 -2.36 -30.58
C LYS A 932 40.65 -3.03 -30.59
N ASN A 933 39.92 -2.94 -29.48
CA ASN A 933 38.61 -3.56 -29.29
C ASN A 933 37.66 -2.63 -28.50
N PRO A 934 36.76 -1.89 -29.19
CA PRO A 934 35.88 -0.91 -28.55
C PRO A 934 34.97 -1.45 -27.45
N LYS A 935 34.67 -2.76 -27.43
CA LYS A 935 33.82 -3.38 -26.40
C LYS A 935 34.47 -3.40 -25.01
N LEU A 936 35.79 -3.17 -24.93
CA LEU A 936 36.50 -3.09 -23.65
C LEU A 936 36.21 -1.80 -22.87
N ILE A 937 35.51 -0.84 -23.48
CA ILE A 937 35.03 0.36 -22.78
C ILE A 937 34.10 -0.01 -21.61
N GLU A 938 33.38 -1.13 -21.67
CA GLU A 938 32.52 -1.61 -20.58
C GLU A 938 33.25 -2.53 -19.58
N LYS A 939 34.57 -2.65 -19.70
CA LYS A 939 35.42 -3.54 -18.88
C LYS A 939 36.48 -2.78 -18.09
N ASP A 940 36.22 -1.50 -17.83
CA ASP A 940 37.00 -0.59 -16.98
C ASP A 940 37.53 -1.23 -15.68
N SER A 941 36.75 -2.12 -15.04
CA SER A 941 37.13 -2.85 -13.80
C SER A 941 38.47 -3.59 -13.88
N LYS A 942 38.91 -3.97 -15.09
CA LYS A 942 40.18 -4.67 -15.31
C LYS A 942 41.39 -3.73 -15.36
N TYR A 943 41.13 -2.45 -15.51
CA TYR A 943 42.13 -1.41 -15.74
C TYR A 943 42.16 -0.40 -14.60
N LEU A 944 41.50 -0.69 -13.48
CA LEU A 944 41.50 0.19 -12.32
C LEU A 944 42.94 0.39 -11.82
N VAL A 945 43.24 1.62 -11.45
CA VAL A 945 44.42 1.94 -10.66
C VAL A 945 44.08 1.64 -9.21
N GLU A 946 44.80 0.71 -8.62
CA GLU A 946 44.62 0.32 -7.21
C GLU A 946 45.60 1.09 -6.31
N LYS A 947 46.81 1.31 -6.81
CA LYS A 947 47.94 1.84 -6.07
C LYS A 947 48.41 3.18 -6.58
N VAL A 948 48.89 4.01 -5.66
CA VAL A 948 49.47 5.32 -5.94
C VAL A 948 50.79 5.48 -5.20
N ARG A 949 51.79 6.09 -5.84
CA ARG A 949 53.11 6.38 -5.28
C ARG A 949 53.27 7.89 -5.12
N PHE A 950 53.60 8.31 -3.91
CA PHE A 950 53.92 9.71 -3.58
C PHE A 950 55.26 9.76 -2.84
N LYS A 951 56.25 10.46 -3.42
CA LYS A 951 57.60 10.63 -2.85
C LYS A 951 58.20 9.30 -2.34
N ASP A 952 58.24 8.31 -3.24
CA ASP A 952 58.78 6.96 -3.03
C ASP A 952 57.98 6.03 -2.10
N VAL A 953 56.82 6.45 -1.59
CA VAL A 953 55.95 5.60 -0.76
C VAL A 953 54.71 5.19 -1.55
N GLU A 954 54.44 3.88 -1.58
CA GLU A 954 53.30 3.28 -2.29
C GLU A 954 52.12 3.03 -1.35
N TYR A 955 50.91 3.33 -1.83
CA TYR A 955 49.64 3.19 -1.10
C TYR A 955 48.59 2.44 -1.93
N ASP A 956 47.99 1.40 -1.37
CA ASP A 956 46.85 0.67 -1.96
C ASP A 956 45.52 1.30 -1.53
N THR A 957 45.27 2.55 -1.94
CA THR A 957 44.14 3.34 -1.43
C THR A 957 43.16 3.81 -2.50
N VAL A 958 43.52 3.77 -3.78
CA VAL A 958 42.76 4.47 -4.83
C VAL A 958 41.35 3.87 -4.96
N THR A 959 41.25 2.55 -5.01
CA THR A 959 39.94 1.88 -5.06
C THR A 959 39.19 1.93 -3.74
N GLN A 960 39.88 2.08 -2.60
CA GLN A 960 39.24 2.26 -1.30
C GLN A 960 38.48 3.58 -1.26
N TRP A 961 39.12 4.67 -1.70
CA TRP A 961 38.49 5.99 -1.82
C TRP A 961 37.31 5.95 -2.79
N SER A 962 37.50 5.42 -4.00
CA SER A 962 36.42 5.33 -5.00
C SER A 962 35.19 4.56 -4.47
N LYS A 963 35.40 3.43 -3.77
CA LYS A 963 34.31 2.65 -3.16
C LYS A 963 33.61 3.43 -2.04
N ALA A 964 34.37 4.08 -1.16
CA ALA A 964 33.82 4.85 -0.06
C ALA A 964 32.95 6.01 -0.55
N MET A 965 33.44 6.74 -1.56
CA MET A 965 32.71 7.86 -2.15
C MET A 965 31.47 7.40 -2.91
N ALA A 966 31.57 6.30 -3.66
CA ALA A 966 30.44 5.77 -4.41
C ALA A 966 29.30 5.29 -3.51
N LYS A 967 29.63 4.73 -2.35
CA LYS A 967 28.65 4.31 -1.34
C LYS A 967 28.22 5.44 -0.39
N GLY A 968 28.92 6.57 -0.42
CA GLY A 968 28.82 7.65 0.55
C GLY A 968 28.96 7.11 1.98
N GLU A 969 30.12 6.52 2.28
CA GLU A 969 30.49 6.19 3.67
C GLU A 969 30.60 7.47 4.53
N MET A 970 30.74 7.30 5.85
CA MET A 970 30.99 8.41 6.78
C MET A 970 32.13 9.31 6.24
N PRO A 971 31.92 10.63 6.11
CA PRO A 971 32.95 11.53 5.57
C PRO A 971 34.26 11.42 6.35
N TYR A 972 35.38 11.26 5.66
CA TYR A 972 36.66 10.90 6.28
C TYR A 972 37.12 11.94 7.31
N LEU A 973 36.93 13.22 7.02
CA LEU A 973 37.33 14.36 7.86
C LEU A 973 36.19 14.93 8.71
N PHE A 974 35.14 14.14 8.97
CA PHE A 974 34.02 14.58 9.80
C PHE A 974 34.49 15.01 11.21
N GLY A 975 34.21 16.26 11.57
CA GLY A 975 34.64 16.86 12.84
C GLY A 975 36.07 17.38 12.86
N VAL A 976 36.75 17.45 11.71
CA VAL A 976 38.08 18.05 11.58
C VAL A 976 37.96 19.52 11.19
N TYR A 977 38.67 20.40 11.90
CA TYR A 977 38.79 21.83 11.61
C TYR A 977 40.19 22.14 11.11
N VAL A 978 40.32 22.70 9.91
CA VAL A 978 41.60 22.84 9.23
C VAL A 978 42.00 24.31 9.10
N CYS A 979 43.21 24.64 9.53
CA CYS A 979 43.84 25.95 9.37
C CYS A 979 45.16 25.82 8.60
N ILE A 980 45.44 26.75 7.69
CA ILE A 980 46.69 26.77 6.91
C ILE A 980 47.57 27.92 7.43
N VAL A 981 48.78 27.58 7.90
CA VAL A 981 49.76 28.52 8.46
C VAL A 981 51.05 28.42 7.65
N MET A 982 51.12 29.21 6.58
CA MET A 982 52.19 29.18 5.58
C MET A 982 52.40 30.57 4.98
N LYS A 983 53.63 30.89 4.54
CA LYS A 983 53.93 32.16 3.86
C LYS A 983 53.48 32.16 2.39
N GLU A 984 53.60 31.02 1.71
CA GLU A 984 53.13 30.83 0.33
C GLU A 984 52.09 29.71 0.28
N GLN A 985 50.87 30.03 -0.15
CA GLN A 985 49.73 29.12 -0.14
C GLN A 985 49.39 28.59 -1.55
N LYS A 986 50.32 27.87 -2.19
CA LYS A 986 50.15 27.39 -3.58
C LYS A 986 49.03 26.37 -3.74
N ASN A 987 48.78 25.54 -2.73
CA ASN A 987 47.83 24.42 -2.80
C ASN A 987 46.51 24.67 -2.04
N VAL A 988 46.27 25.89 -1.55
CA VAL A 988 45.11 26.20 -0.69
C VAL A 988 43.78 25.80 -1.30
N PHE A 989 43.62 25.99 -2.61
CA PHE A 989 42.41 25.61 -3.34
C PHE A 989 42.16 24.10 -3.29
N HIS A 990 43.19 23.29 -3.57
CA HIS A 990 43.08 21.84 -3.52
C HIS A 990 42.82 21.32 -2.11
N ILE A 991 43.54 21.85 -1.12
CA ILE A 991 43.36 21.51 0.29
C ILE A 991 41.92 21.82 0.72
N THR A 992 41.45 23.05 0.46
CA THR A 992 40.08 23.47 0.77
C THR A 992 39.05 22.56 0.11
N SER A 993 39.26 22.24 -1.18
CA SER A 993 38.36 21.35 -1.92
C SER A 993 38.29 19.95 -1.29
N ILE A 994 39.43 19.36 -0.95
CA ILE A 994 39.50 18.03 -0.33
C ILE A 994 38.87 18.04 1.06
N VAL A 995 39.20 19.05 1.89
CA VAL A 995 38.69 19.18 3.25
C VAL A 995 37.16 19.26 3.25
N ASN A 996 36.60 20.17 2.44
CA ASN A 996 35.16 20.33 2.34
C ASN A 996 34.48 19.09 1.76
N ALA A 997 35.05 18.48 0.71
CA ALA A 997 34.47 17.27 0.10
C ALA A 997 34.44 16.06 1.06
N GLN A 998 35.33 16.05 2.06
CA GLN A 998 35.41 14.99 3.07
C GLN A 998 34.78 15.36 4.41
N GLY A 999 33.96 16.42 4.46
CA GLY A 999 33.19 16.81 5.66
C GLY A 999 34.00 17.53 6.75
N GLY A 1000 35.21 17.97 6.43
CA GLY A 1000 36.00 18.86 7.28
C GLY A 1000 35.63 20.33 7.05
N THR A 1001 36.02 21.19 7.99
CA THR A 1001 35.71 22.63 7.95
C THR A 1001 37.00 23.44 7.87
N MET A 1002 37.11 24.32 6.86
CA MET A 1002 38.19 25.30 6.81
C MET A 1002 37.93 26.44 7.82
N CYS A 1003 38.90 26.71 8.68
CA CYS A 1003 38.85 27.81 9.63
C CYS A 1003 39.15 29.14 8.92
N LYS A 1004 38.32 30.16 9.15
CA LYS A 1004 38.56 31.54 8.68
C LYS A 1004 39.71 32.19 9.43
N ASP A 1005 39.72 32.00 10.74
CA ASP A 1005 40.74 32.49 11.67
C ASP A 1005 41.52 31.32 12.27
N PHE A 1006 42.62 31.61 12.96
CA PHE A 1006 43.35 30.57 13.67
C PHE A 1006 42.46 29.94 14.76
N PRO A 1007 42.31 28.60 14.80
CA PRO A 1007 41.37 27.95 15.70
C PRO A 1007 41.90 27.97 17.14
N GLU A 1008 41.47 28.96 17.91
CA GLU A 1008 41.78 29.04 19.34
C GLU A 1008 41.00 27.97 20.11
N LYS A 1009 41.72 27.14 20.86
CA LYS A 1009 41.19 26.02 21.62
C LYS A 1009 40.02 26.37 22.56
N GLN A 1010 39.93 27.62 23.01
CA GLN A 1010 38.83 28.08 23.87
C GLN A 1010 37.45 28.00 23.21
N HIS A 1011 37.36 27.99 21.87
CA HIS A 1011 36.11 27.86 21.13
C HIS A 1011 35.67 26.40 20.92
N TYR A 1012 36.47 25.43 21.38
CA TYR A 1012 36.24 24.01 21.15
C TYR A 1012 36.18 23.24 22.48
N ASN A 1013 35.56 22.05 22.46
CA ASN A 1013 35.47 21.21 23.65
C ASN A 1013 36.77 20.42 23.85
N ILE A 1014 37.38 20.57 25.03
CA ILE A 1014 38.60 19.86 25.40
C ILE A 1014 38.32 18.35 25.49
N GLY A 1015 39.22 17.53 24.93
CA GLY A 1015 39.08 16.07 24.89
C GLY A 1015 38.11 15.57 23.80
N SER A 1016 37.62 16.44 22.93
CA SER A 1016 36.91 16.03 21.71
C SER A 1016 37.88 15.49 20.65
N HIS A 1017 37.39 14.60 19.80
CA HIS A 1017 38.16 14.02 18.69
C HIS A 1017 37.28 13.90 17.45
N PRO A 1018 37.86 13.99 16.23
CA PRO A 1018 37.12 13.67 15.02
C PRO A 1018 36.70 12.20 15.02
N TYR A 1019 35.50 11.90 14.53
CA TYR A 1019 34.89 10.58 14.69
C TYR A 1019 35.74 9.43 14.11
N LEU A 1020 36.33 9.61 12.92
CA LEU A 1020 37.18 8.59 12.29
C LEU A 1020 38.67 8.71 12.67
N HIS A 1021 39.02 9.67 13.52
CA HIS A 1021 40.39 9.97 13.93
C HIS A 1021 40.52 10.18 15.44
N ALA A 1022 40.00 9.24 16.24
CA ALA A 1022 39.97 9.32 17.69
C ALA A 1022 41.36 9.44 18.37
N HIS A 1023 42.43 9.13 17.63
CA HIS A 1023 43.81 9.23 18.10
C HIS A 1023 44.46 10.61 17.85
N LEU A 1024 43.75 11.52 17.17
CA LEU A 1024 44.25 12.84 16.78
C LEU A 1024 43.42 13.96 17.45
N GLY A 1025 44.03 15.13 17.60
CA GLY A 1025 43.33 16.35 17.98
C GLY A 1025 42.52 16.91 16.81
N PRO A 1026 41.33 17.48 17.03
CA PRO A 1026 40.42 17.88 15.95
C PRO A 1026 40.86 19.11 15.14
N LEU A 1027 41.82 19.89 15.66
CA LEU A 1027 42.29 21.11 15.02
C LEU A 1027 43.54 20.82 14.20
N PHE A 1028 43.35 20.61 12.90
CA PHE A 1028 44.42 20.29 11.96
C PHE A 1028 45.09 21.56 11.46
N ILE A 1029 46.40 21.71 11.71
CA ILE A 1029 47.20 22.82 11.21
C ILE A 1029 48.12 22.31 10.11
N ILE A 1030 47.99 22.88 8.90
CA ILE A 1030 48.86 22.59 7.76
C ILE A 1030 49.91 23.70 7.66
N THR A 1031 51.20 23.35 7.63
CA THR A 1031 52.31 24.31 7.67
C THR A 1031 53.46 23.99 6.70
N ASP A 1032 54.25 25.03 6.35
CA ASP A 1032 55.53 24.95 5.64
C ASP A 1032 56.74 24.98 6.60
N GLY A 1033 56.48 25.10 7.91
CA GLY A 1033 57.52 25.24 8.93
C GLY A 1033 58.13 26.65 9.02
N SER A 1034 57.58 27.64 8.30
CA SER A 1034 58.08 29.02 8.33
C SER A 1034 57.64 29.82 9.57
N THR A 1035 56.65 29.30 10.31
CA THR A 1035 56.11 29.86 11.56
C THR A 1035 56.37 28.88 12.71
N ASP A 1036 56.81 29.39 13.86
CA ASP A 1036 56.99 28.57 15.05
C ASP A 1036 55.63 28.17 15.65
N LEU A 1037 55.35 26.85 15.64
CA LEU A 1037 54.13 26.25 16.18
C LEU A 1037 54.43 25.33 17.38
N THR A 1038 55.58 25.48 18.03
CA THR A 1038 56.03 24.63 19.14
C THR A 1038 55.04 24.63 20.31
N LEU A 1039 54.41 25.78 20.59
CA LEU A 1039 53.35 25.91 21.60
C LEU A 1039 52.17 24.95 21.35
N TYR A 1040 51.72 24.86 20.09
CA TYR A 1040 50.58 24.03 19.70
C TYR A 1040 50.96 22.56 19.58
N ARG A 1041 52.19 22.26 19.14
CA ARG A 1041 52.71 20.89 19.08
C ARG A 1041 52.79 20.24 20.47
N ASN A 1042 53.09 21.05 21.48
CA ASN A 1042 53.21 20.62 22.87
C ASN A 1042 51.95 20.95 23.70
N ASP A 1043 50.81 21.22 23.05
CA ASP A 1043 49.55 21.47 23.76
C ASP A 1043 49.25 20.31 24.72
N PRO A 1044 49.15 20.55 26.05
CA PRO A 1044 48.96 19.48 27.03
C PRO A 1044 47.66 18.70 26.81
N ASP A 1045 46.64 19.35 26.24
CA ASP A 1045 45.34 18.72 25.98
C ASP A 1045 45.27 18.06 24.59
N LYS A 1046 46.35 18.13 23.80
CA LYS A 1046 46.50 17.49 22.48
C LYS A 1046 45.35 17.80 21.51
N MET A 1047 44.85 19.04 21.53
CA MET A 1047 43.75 19.48 20.65
C MET A 1047 44.20 19.75 19.21
N TYR A 1048 45.50 20.01 19.01
CA TYR A 1048 46.08 20.34 17.72
C TYR A 1048 46.80 19.16 17.10
N THR A 1049 46.56 18.95 15.80
CA THR A 1049 47.31 17.99 14.97
C THR A 1049 48.02 18.77 13.86
N ILE A 1050 49.35 18.74 13.85
CA ILE A 1050 50.14 19.57 12.93
C ILE A 1050 50.74 18.69 11.84
N PHE A 1051 50.48 19.06 10.59
CA PHE A 1051 51.03 18.42 9.41
C PHE A 1051 51.83 19.42 8.58
N THR A 1052 52.97 18.99 8.05
CA THR A 1052 53.47 19.57 6.80
C THR A 1052 52.54 19.20 5.64
N GLU A 1053 52.53 19.96 4.54
CA GLU A 1053 51.77 19.57 3.34
C GLU A 1053 52.07 18.11 2.92
N LYS A 1054 53.35 17.70 2.98
CA LYS A 1054 53.78 16.32 2.67
C LYS A 1054 53.14 15.29 3.60
N GLU A 1055 53.17 15.53 4.91
CA GLU A 1055 52.59 14.60 5.89
C GLU A 1055 51.07 14.51 5.76
N PHE A 1056 50.40 15.62 5.42
CA PHE A 1056 48.96 15.62 5.19
C PHE A 1056 48.59 14.77 3.98
N VAL A 1057 49.36 14.83 2.88
CA VAL A 1057 49.18 13.92 1.74
C VAL A 1057 49.35 12.45 2.15
N HIS A 1058 50.41 12.11 2.90
CA HIS A 1058 50.60 10.75 3.38
C HIS A 1058 49.44 10.29 4.28
N PHE A 1059 48.93 11.15 5.16
CA PHE A 1059 47.78 10.88 6.02
C PHE A 1059 46.52 10.55 5.21
N LEU A 1060 46.22 11.35 4.18
CA LEU A 1060 45.06 11.11 3.32
C LEU A 1060 45.21 9.83 2.49
N LEU A 1061 46.41 9.57 1.95
CA LEU A 1061 46.69 8.36 1.15
C LEU A 1061 46.72 7.07 1.98
N LYS A 1062 47.04 7.15 3.27
CA LYS A 1062 46.97 6.01 4.18
C LYS A 1062 45.53 5.58 4.46
N ARG A 1063 44.60 6.54 4.48
CA ARG A 1063 43.18 6.34 4.83
C ARG A 1063 43.00 5.52 6.12
N GLU A 1064 43.80 5.81 7.13
CA GLU A 1064 43.74 5.14 8.44
C GLU A 1064 42.49 5.58 9.22
N ILE A 1065 41.64 4.61 9.59
CA ILE A 1065 40.40 4.85 10.33
C ILE A 1065 40.57 4.35 11.77
N ASN A 1066 40.35 5.25 12.72
CA ASN A 1066 40.30 4.96 14.15
C ASN A 1066 39.04 5.60 14.72
N THR A 1067 37.97 4.82 14.76
CA THR A 1067 36.64 5.28 15.19
C THR A 1067 36.62 5.59 16.68
N ASP A 1068 36.08 6.73 17.06
CA ASP A 1068 35.80 7.05 18.47
C ASP A 1068 34.77 6.07 19.00
N ALA A 1069 35.16 5.23 19.95
CA ALA A 1069 34.30 4.18 20.53
C ALA A 1069 33.63 4.61 21.83
N ARG A 1070 33.74 5.88 22.25
CA ARG A 1070 33.09 6.38 23.46
C ARG A 1070 31.56 6.29 23.33
N PRO A 1071 30.82 5.82 24.35
CA PRO A 1071 29.37 5.72 24.28
C PRO A 1071 28.64 7.06 23.99
N ASN A 1072 29.24 8.18 24.40
CA ASN A 1072 28.79 9.53 24.09
C ASN A 1072 30.01 10.37 23.66
N PRO A 1073 30.37 10.39 22.37
CA PRO A 1073 31.49 11.18 21.87
C PRO A 1073 31.28 12.68 22.18
N ILE A 1074 32.34 13.36 22.61
CA ILE A 1074 32.29 14.80 22.92
C ILE A 1074 32.27 15.58 21.59
N PRO A 1075 31.25 16.40 21.30
CA PRO A 1075 31.22 17.24 20.10
C PRO A 1075 32.42 18.18 20.02
N VAL A 1076 32.96 18.40 18.83
CA VAL A 1076 34.19 19.20 18.66
C VAL A 1076 33.96 20.69 18.89
N ALA A 1077 32.96 21.27 18.23
CA ALA A 1077 32.54 22.66 18.47
C ALA A 1077 31.69 22.76 19.74
N LYS A 1078 31.79 23.89 20.42
CA LYS A 1078 30.82 24.27 21.46
C LYS A 1078 29.49 24.61 20.76
N GLU A 1079 28.38 24.12 21.29
CA GLU A 1079 27.06 24.58 20.84
C GLU A 1079 26.98 26.08 21.21
N GLU A 1080 26.85 26.94 20.20
CA GLU A 1080 26.39 28.31 20.45
C GLU A 1080 24.95 28.18 20.94
N GLU A 1081 24.67 28.62 22.17
CA GLU A 1081 23.31 28.73 22.68
C GLU A 1081 22.55 29.71 21.75
N GLU A 1082 21.73 29.17 20.85
CA GLU A 1082 20.69 29.91 20.09
C GLU A 1082 19.44 30.13 20.95
#